data_AF-A0A699HK06-F1
#
_entry.id   AF-A0A699HK06-F1
#
_cell.length_a   1.000
_cell.length_b   1.000
_cell.length_c   1.000
_cell.angle_alpha   90.00
_cell.angle_beta   90.00
_cell.angle_gamma   90.00
#
_symmetry.space_group_name_H-M   'P 1'
#
loop_
_entity.id
_entity.type
_entity.pdbx_description
1 polymer ?
#
loop_
_entity_poly.entity_id
_entity_poly.type
_entity_poly.pdbx_seq_one_letter_code
_entity_poly.pdbx_strand_id
1 'polypeptide(L)'
;MHVQVNTRADHKTLFCSFVYADIDRRVLWCNLVGHAGLMRNRPWVLLGDFNAVLNLEDHSAGGYQPNTVMREFKECVQAMEVADVNCTGLHFTWNQKPTGSNRILKKIDRIMANLQCNGDFHRSFAIFQPYRILDYSPCVLQTGWSVNLEGCAMFRVVKRLKGLKSPFRKLLHNQGNLHERVNKIRIELDEAQKAIDRDPSSLLREEHAHYLLAFKEAQLDEEHFLKQKAKIEWLKAGDSNTAYFHKIVKSKCARNRIEIVSDASNNLYDGNQVPSAFVNHYNQFLGAEGVTIPMDDHDLFTRVLDDAKADFMVHDVSNDEVKGVIFSMGDDRAIGLDGFTPAFFKKAWDVVGGDITCAVRDFFSNGKLLKELNHTIISLIPKVTIPARINDYRPISCCNVLYKCISKIIANRVKEGLGDIVNINQYAFFPGRRNSDNILLTQELMRNYHRRRGPPMCAFKVDIQKAYDNCRVRDSDEFQYHHLCEQQRIINLCFANDLFLFSRGNPSSVAVIIDGLKEFKQVLGLVPSIPKSTAFFCNVSNAIKASILNSMPLLKGFYLVNDWRNKFLSLAGRLQLIRSILSSMHIYWASVFILSNRIVHDLEQLMRGFLWCKGKMKKGKAKVVWDSVCMPKHEGGPGIHKIDDFDVALMATHIWSILTHTYKLKGRSFWDAPCRGDVTSGWRKLLQIRPTIRPFIWHKINNGKSTSAQCINLKKKERKRGVMEAIVVPPGPGKDQQAAGVGILLQIMMLVLSFILGHVLRRHRFYYLPEASASLLIGLIVGALANISNTETSIRAWFNFHEEFFFLFLLPPIIFQSGFSLAPKPFFSNFGAIVTFAILGTFIAAIVTGLLVYLGGLIYLMYKLPLVECLMFGALISATDPVTVLSIFQELGTDMNLYALVFGESVLNDAMAISLYRTMSLVKSNSSGQNFFLIIVRFLETFVGSMSAGVGVGFTSALLFKYAGLDIDNLQNLECCLFVLFPYFSYMLAEGLGLSGIVSILFTGMVMKHYAFSNLSENSLKFVAAFFHLISSLAETFVFIYMGFDIAMEQHSWSHIGFIFFSIVSLSY
;
A
#
# COMPACT_ATOMS: atom_id res chain seq x y z
N MET A 1 -9.68 51.08 23.36
CA MET A 1 -8.53 51.42 22.50
C MET A 1 -8.34 50.32 21.47
N HIS A 2 -8.18 50.65 20.18
CA HIS A 2 -7.92 49.66 19.13
C HIS A 2 -6.48 49.82 18.61
N VAL A 3 -5.73 48.72 18.53
CA VAL A 3 -4.31 48.72 18.18
C VAL A 3 -4.07 47.67 17.12
N GLN A 4 -3.26 48.01 16.12
CA GLN A 4 -2.73 47.04 15.17
C GLN A 4 -1.30 46.66 15.58
N VAL A 5 -1.08 45.38 15.83
CA VAL A 5 0.23 44.82 16.19
C VAL A 5 0.79 44.06 14.99
N ASN A 6 1.87 44.59 14.42
CA ASN A 6 2.58 43.93 13.33
C ASN A 6 3.80 43.19 13.89
N THR A 7 3.85 41.87 13.71
CA THR A 7 5.01 41.10 14.15
C THR A 7 6.17 41.30 13.16
N ARG A 8 7.29 41.85 13.64
CA ARG A 8 8.50 42.06 12.79
C ARG A 8 9.12 40.76 12.27
N ALA A 9 8.82 39.61 12.89
CA ALA A 9 9.40 38.32 12.54
C ALA A 9 8.64 37.59 11.42
N ASP A 10 7.30 37.67 11.42
CA ASP A 10 6.46 36.84 10.53
C ASP A 10 5.56 37.69 9.61
N HIS A 11 5.67 39.02 9.66
CA HIS A 11 4.81 39.99 8.96
C HIS A 11 3.30 39.79 9.19
N LYS A 12 2.91 39.06 10.24
CA LYS A 12 1.51 38.85 10.59
C LYS A 12 0.99 40.07 11.33
N THR A 13 -0.23 40.44 10.99
CA THR A 13 -0.95 41.55 11.62
C THR A 13 -1.95 40.96 12.60
N LEU A 14 -1.92 41.38 13.86
CA LEU A 14 -2.92 41.06 14.88
C LEU A 14 -3.60 42.36 15.32
N PHE A 15 -4.93 42.38 15.29
CA PHE A 15 -5.70 43.52 15.82
C PHE A 15 -6.05 43.26 17.28
N CYS A 16 -5.77 44.22 18.16
CA CYS A 16 -6.02 44.13 19.60
C CYS A 16 -6.93 45.27 20.04
N SER A 17 -8.03 44.95 20.73
CA SER A 17 -8.89 45.91 21.39
C SER A 17 -8.71 45.83 22.90
N PHE A 18 -8.26 46.90 23.52
CA PHE A 18 -8.22 47.04 24.97
C PHE A 18 -9.53 47.66 25.45
N VAL A 19 -10.26 46.91 26.28
CA VAL A 19 -11.61 47.26 26.75
C VAL A 19 -11.57 47.63 28.23
N TYR A 20 -12.21 48.73 28.57
CA TYR A 20 -12.50 49.14 29.94
C TYR A 20 -13.94 49.63 29.97
N ALA A 21 -14.84 48.89 30.59
CA ALA A 21 -16.26 49.18 30.60
C ALA A 21 -16.66 50.00 31.84
N ASP A 22 -16.97 51.28 31.64
CA ASP A 22 -17.45 52.19 32.67
C ASP A 22 -19.00 52.21 32.74
N ILE A 23 -19.62 53.15 33.45
CA ILE A 23 -21.06 53.24 33.75
C ILE A 23 -21.96 53.13 32.50
N ASP A 24 -21.51 53.64 31.33
CA ASP A 24 -22.30 53.70 30.10
C ASP A 24 -22.04 52.54 29.10
N ARG A 25 -22.21 51.31 29.58
CA ARG A 25 -21.81 50.07 28.87
C ARG A 25 -22.49 49.87 27.51
N ARG A 26 -23.72 50.34 27.32
CA ARG A 26 -24.51 50.10 26.09
C ARG A 26 -23.87 50.75 24.85
N VAL A 27 -23.35 51.96 25.01
CA VAL A 27 -22.63 52.66 23.93
C VAL A 27 -21.37 51.91 23.55
N LEU A 28 -20.65 51.38 24.54
CA LEU A 28 -19.47 50.54 24.32
C LEU A 28 -19.81 49.25 23.57
N TRP A 29 -20.91 48.57 23.92
CA TRP A 29 -21.37 47.36 23.22
C TRP A 29 -21.69 47.65 21.75
N CYS A 30 -22.45 48.71 21.47
CA CYS A 30 -22.76 49.12 20.10
C CYS A 30 -21.49 49.41 19.27
N ASN A 31 -20.50 50.10 19.87
CA ASN A 31 -19.24 50.40 19.20
C ASN A 31 -18.41 49.16 18.93
N LEU A 32 -18.37 48.20 19.86
CA LEU A 32 -17.64 46.95 19.68
C LEU A 32 -18.29 46.05 18.61
N VAL A 33 -19.63 45.98 18.55
CA VAL A 33 -20.36 45.28 17.49
C VAL A 33 -20.11 45.93 16.13
N GLY A 34 -20.13 47.26 16.05
CA GLY A 34 -19.78 47.97 14.82
C GLY A 34 -18.35 47.70 14.37
N HIS A 35 -17.39 47.65 15.30
CA HIS A 35 -16.00 47.32 15.01
C HIS A 35 -15.80 45.85 14.60
N ALA A 36 -16.57 44.91 15.17
CA ALA A 36 -16.54 43.50 14.79
C ALA A 36 -16.87 43.31 13.30
N GLY A 37 -17.79 44.11 12.76
CA GLY A 37 -18.08 44.14 11.31
C GLY A 37 -16.86 44.44 10.44
N LEU A 38 -15.95 45.31 10.89
CA LEU A 38 -14.69 45.62 10.20
C LEU A 38 -13.64 44.51 10.34
N MET A 39 -13.72 43.71 11.41
CA MET A 39 -12.72 42.71 11.79
C MET A 39 -13.10 41.27 11.39
N ARG A 40 -14.25 41.05 10.73
CA ARG A 40 -14.79 39.72 10.42
C ARG A 40 -13.79 38.78 9.72
N ASN A 41 -12.97 39.31 8.83
CA ASN A 41 -11.97 38.55 8.05
C ASN A 41 -10.51 38.79 8.53
N ARG A 42 -10.30 39.33 9.73
CA ARG A 42 -8.97 39.68 10.25
C ARG A 42 -8.78 39.08 11.65
N PRO A 43 -7.59 38.61 12.04
CA PRO A 43 -7.36 38.08 13.39
C PRO A 43 -7.48 39.22 14.41
N TRP A 44 -8.48 39.11 15.29
CA TRP A 44 -8.83 40.13 16.26
C TRP A 44 -8.98 39.54 17.67
N VAL A 45 -8.36 40.19 18.66
CA VAL A 45 -8.44 39.85 20.08
C VAL A 45 -8.92 41.06 20.90
N LEU A 46 -9.80 40.81 21.86
CA LEU A 46 -10.25 41.76 22.85
C LEU A 46 -9.68 41.37 24.20
N LEU A 47 -9.16 42.33 24.95
CA LEU A 47 -8.65 42.10 26.30
C LEU A 47 -8.97 43.28 27.22
N GLY A 48 -9.34 42.98 28.46
CA GLY A 48 -9.51 43.97 29.51
C GLY A 48 -10.70 43.71 30.42
N ASP A 49 -11.12 44.77 31.12
CA ASP A 49 -12.19 44.74 32.12
C ASP A 49 -13.53 45.09 31.47
N PHE A 50 -14.43 44.11 31.42
CA PHE A 50 -15.76 44.26 30.86
C PHE A 50 -16.82 44.66 31.90
N ASN A 51 -16.45 44.68 33.18
CA ASN A 51 -17.33 45.01 34.31
C ASN A 51 -18.71 44.31 34.27
N ALA A 52 -18.77 43.14 33.63
CA ALA A 52 -19.96 42.34 33.39
C ALA A 52 -19.61 40.85 33.40
N VAL A 53 -20.52 40.04 33.94
CA VAL A 53 -20.38 38.59 34.05
C VAL A 53 -21.02 37.94 32.82
N LEU A 54 -20.38 36.93 32.21
CA LEU A 54 -20.88 36.27 30.99
C LEU A 54 -21.74 35.03 31.28
N ASN A 55 -21.27 34.15 32.18
CA ASN A 55 -21.98 32.93 32.58
C ASN A 55 -22.33 32.93 34.07
N LEU A 56 -23.30 32.11 34.50
CA LEU A 56 -23.68 32.01 35.92
C LEU A 56 -22.54 31.50 36.81
N GLU A 57 -21.71 30.62 36.27
CA GLU A 57 -20.49 30.04 36.88
C GLU A 57 -19.35 31.07 37.09
N ASP A 58 -19.48 32.26 36.50
CA ASP A 58 -18.52 33.36 36.66
C ASP A 58 -18.83 34.24 37.89
N HIS A 59 -19.78 33.78 38.74
CA HIS A 59 -20.18 34.41 39.99
C HIS A 59 -20.16 33.39 41.14
N SER A 60 -19.52 33.71 42.27
CA SER A 60 -19.33 32.73 43.35
C SER A 60 -20.57 32.44 44.23
N ALA A 61 -21.60 33.29 44.19
CA ALA A 61 -22.83 33.07 44.97
C ALA A 61 -23.78 32.11 44.22
N GLY A 62 -23.99 30.92 44.79
CA GLY A 62 -25.00 29.97 44.30
C GLY A 62 -26.40 30.58 44.38
N GLY A 63 -27.11 30.63 43.24
CA GLY A 63 -28.45 31.21 43.14
C GLY A 63 -28.54 32.57 42.44
N TYR A 64 -27.46 33.08 41.83
CA TYR A 64 -27.50 34.31 41.04
C TYR A 64 -28.43 34.16 39.82
N GLN A 65 -29.44 35.04 39.70
CA GLN A 65 -30.30 35.07 38.52
C GLN A 65 -29.69 35.94 37.42
N PRO A 66 -29.87 35.60 36.12
CA PRO A 66 -29.37 36.41 35.01
C PRO A 66 -29.93 37.83 35.07
N ASN A 67 -29.09 38.82 35.34
CA ASN A 67 -29.49 40.21 35.33
C ASN A 67 -29.45 40.78 33.90
N THR A 68 -30.09 41.93 33.69
CA THR A 68 -30.14 42.60 32.37
C THR A 68 -28.74 42.86 31.81
N VAL A 69 -27.78 43.23 32.67
CA VAL A 69 -26.38 43.50 32.29
C VAL A 69 -25.69 42.26 31.69
N MET A 70 -25.87 41.08 32.30
CA MET A 70 -25.34 39.82 31.81
C MET A 70 -25.97 39.43 30.47
N ARG A 71 -27.27 39.66 30.29
CA ARG A 71 -27.98 39.38 29.03
C ARG A 71 -27.48 40.27 27.89
N GLU A 72 -27.42 41.58 28.13
CA GLU A 72 -26.91 42.56 27.15
C GLU A 72 -25.46 42.27 26.76
N PHE A 73 -24.62 41.89 27.73
CA PHE A 73 -23.23 41.52 27.44
C PHE A 73 -23.13 40.22 26.62
N LYS A 74 -23.94 39.21 26.95
CA LYS A 74 -23.99 37.94 26.21
C LYS A 74 -24.46 38.13 24.76
N GLU A 75 -25.49 38.94 24.55
CA GLU A 75 -25.97 39.32 23.21
C GLU A 75 -24.88 40.05 22.42
N CYS A 76 -24.15 40.97 23.07
CA CYS A 76 -23.01 41.66 22.44
C CYS A 76 -21.91 40.67 22.01
N VAL A 77 -21.51 39.73 22.88
CA VAL A 77 -20.46 38.73 22.58
C VAL A 77 -20.89 37.82 21.41
N GLN A 78 -22.15 37.39 21.41
CA GLN A 78 -22.71 36.59 20.32
C GLN A 78 -22.73 37.35 18.99
N ALA A 79 -23.14 38.63 19.01
CA ALA A 79 -23.18 39.46 17.81
C ALA A 79 -21.78 39.76 17.23
N MET A 80 -20.73 39.76 18.07
CA MET A 80 -19.35 39.94 17.64
C MET A 80 -18.67 38.65 17.13
N GLU A 81 -19.31 37.48 17.30
CA GLU A 81 -18.73 36.16 16.96
C GLU A 81 -17.36 35.90 17.64
N VAL A 82 -17.19 36.34 18.90
CA VAL A 82 -15.95 36.14 19.69
C VAL A 82 -16.17 35.18 20.86
N ALA A 83 -15.11 34.49 21.28
CA ALA A 83 -15.13 33.54 22.39
C ALA A 83 -13.91 33.70 23.29
N ASP A 84 -14.03 33.31 24.57
CA ASP A 84 -12.91 33.30 25.51
C ASP A 84 -11.76 32.42 24.98
N VAL A 85 -10.54 32.96 25.01
CA VAL A 85 -9.32 32.20 24.68
C VAL A 85 -9.03 31.22 25.80
N ASN A 86 -8.53 30.03 25.48
CA ASN A 86 -8.08 29.05 26.46
C ASN A 86 -7.18 29.70 27.52
N CYS A 87 -7.58 29.60 28.79
CA CYS A 87 -6.94 30.33 29.88
C CYS A 87 -6.44 29.43 31.01
N THR A 88 -5.46 29.93 31.76
CA THR A 88 -4.92 29.32 32.97
C THR A 88 -4.71 30.39 34.04
N GLY A 89 -4.70 30.02 35.33
CA GLY A 89 -4.55 30.95 36.44
C GLY A 89 -5.84 31.14 37.24
N LEU A 90 -6.10 32.36 37.71
CA LEU A 90 -7.30 32.66 38.49
C LEU A 90 -8.56 32.69 37.62
N HIS A 91 -9.61 31.96 38.02
CA HIS A 91 -10.92 32.03 37.36
C HIS A 91 -11.68 33.30 37.72
N PHE A 92 -11.73 33.65 39.01
CA PHE A 92 -12.33 34.92 39.47
C PHE A 92 -11.29 36.03 39.49
N THR A 93 -11.59 37.13 38.83
CA THR A 93 -10.64 38.22 38.59
C THR A 93 -10.89 39.44 39.47
N TRP A 94 -12.05 39.50 40.16
CA TRP A 94 -12.46 40.60 41.05
C TRP A 94 -13.13 40.12 42.35
N ASN A 95 -13.02 40.90 43.44
CA ASN A 95 -13.57 40.60 44.77
C ASN A 95 -14.18 41.84 45.47
N GLN A 96 -15.39 41.72 46.01
CA GLN A 96 -16.15 42.83 46.62
C GLN A 96 -15.68 43.24 48.03
N LYS A 97 -15.08 42.36 48.85
CA LYS A 97 -14.61 42.66 50.23
C LYS A 97 -13.43 41.76 50.65
N PRO A 98 -12.20 42.27 50.77
CA PRO A 98 -11.03 41.45 51.14
C PRO A 98 -11.09 40.84 52.55
N THR A 99 -11.77 41.47 53.52
CA THR A 99 -11.65 41.18 54.96
C THR A 99 -12.90 40.61 55.66
N GLY A 100 -13.98 40.25 54.94
CA GLY A 100 -15.24 39.72 55.52
C GLY A 100 -15.61 38.30 55.09
N SER A 101 -16.51 37.63 55.84
CA SER A 101 -16.94 36.23 55.65
C SER A 101 -17.91 35.99 54.48
N ASN A 102 -18.63 37.01 54.00
CA ASN A 102 -19.47 36.94 52.79
C ASN A 102 -18.70 37.49 51.57
N ARG A 103 -17.86 36.65 50.95
CA ARG A 103 -17.05 37.03 49.77
C ARG A 103 -17.80 36.74 48.47
N ILE A 104 -18.10 37.79 47.70
CA ILE A 104 -18.59 37.69 46.33
C ILE A 104 -17.39 37.86 45.38
N LEU A 105 -17.12 36.82 44.59
CA LEU A 105 -16.08 36.78 43.58
C LEU A 105 -16.74 36.78 42.19
N LYS A 106 -16.18 37.56 41.26
CA LYS A 106 -16.68 37.69 39.88
C LYS A 106 -15.54 37.55 38.88
N LYS A 107 -15.84 37.01 37.70
CA LYS A 107 -14.95 37.05 36.52
C LYS A 107 -15.42 38.15 35.56
N ILE A 108 -14.73 39.29 35.61
CA ILE A 108 -15.05 40.49 34.81
C ILE A 108 -13.92 40.86 33.83
N ASP A 109 -12.69 40.42 34.09
CA ASP A 109 -11.56 40.57 33.16
C ASP A 109 -11.54 39.40 32.18
N ARG A 110 -11.47 39.68 30.88
CA ARG A 110 -11.52 38.65 29.83
C ARG A 110 -10.52 38.90 28.71
N ILE A 111 -10.13 37.80 28.07
CA ILE A 111 -9.42 37.80 26.79
C ILE A 111 -10.24 36.95 25.82
N MET A 112 -10.85 37.60 24.83
CA MET A 112 -11.73 36.97 23.83
C MET A 112 -11.15 37.14 22.43
N ALA A 113 -11.32 36.15 21.56
CA ALA A 113 -10.80 36.19 20.20
C ALA A 113 -11.87 35.75 19.20
N ASN A 114 -11.81 36.30 17.98
CA ASN A 114 -12.65 35.83 16.88
C ASN A 114 -12.10 34.52 16.29
N LEU A 115 -12.94 33.84 15.50
CA LEU A 115 -12.59 32.56 14.88
C LEU A 115 -11.29 32.64 14.05
N GLN A 116 -11.09 33.75 13.33
CA GLN A 116 -9.89 33.98 12.52
C GLN A 116 -8.61 34.06 13.37
N CYS A 117 -8.65 34.73 14.53
CA CYS A 117 -7.51 34.78 15.45
C CYS A 117 -7.19 33.42 16.07
N ASN A 118 -8.22 32.65 16.45
CA ASN A 118 -8.03 31.27 16.93
C ASN A 118 -7.50 30.34 15.82
N GLY A 119 -7.77 30.68 14.56
CA GLY A 119 -7.17 30.08 13.37
C GLY A 119 -5.70 30.41 13.21
N ASP A 120 -5.36 31.69 13.11
CA ASP A 120 -4.01 32.13 12.78
C ASP A 120 -3.01 31.94 13.94
N PHE A 121 -3.52 31.86 15.18
CA PHE A 121 -2.76 31.70 16.42
C PHE A 121 -3.24 30.51 17.26
N HIS A 122 -3.35 29.32 16.65
CA HIS A 122 -3.84 28.06 17.27
C HIS A 122 -3.24 27.63 18.63
N ARG A 123 -2.18 28.27 19.13
CA ARG A 123 -1.55 28.00 20.43
C ARG A 123 -1.50 29.22 21.35
N SER A 124 -2.32 30.25 21.09
CA SER A 124 -2.47 31.36 22.02
C SER A 124 -3.21 30.89 23.27
N PHE A 125 -2.68 31.20 24.44
CA PHE A 125 -3.36 30.96 25.71
C PHE A 125 -3.25 32.19 26.61
N ALA A 126 -4.29 32.43 27.40
CA ALA A 126 -4.38 33.50 28.37
C ALA A 126 -3.89 33.04 29.74
N ILE A 127 -3.17 33.90 30.45
CA ILE A 127 -2.74 33.69 31.83
C ILE A 127 -3.31 34.82 32.69
N PHE A 128 -4.15 34.47 33.67
CA PHE A 128 -4.69 35.41 34.67
C PHE A 128 -3.87 35.33 35.97
N GLN A 129 -3.17 36.41 36.30
CA GLN A 129 -2.25 36.46 37.43
C GLN A 129 -2.95 36.86 38.74
N PRO A 130 -2.39 36.50 39.92
CA PRO A 130 -2.93 36.93 41.20
C PRO A 130 -3.07 38.46 41.32
N TYR A 131 -4.26 38.94 41.70
CA TYR A 131 -4.61 40.36 41.80
C TYR A 131 -3.82 41.13 42.91
N ARG A 132 -3.18 40.44 43.87
CA ARG A 132 -2.31 41.02 44.92
C ARG A 132 -2.91 42.29 45.58
N ILE A 133 -2.36 43.47 45.32
CA ILE A 133 -2.78 44.78 45.88
C ILE A 133 -3.73 45.52 44.92
N LEU A 134 -3.84 45.05 43.68
CA LEU A 134 -4.70 45.63 42.65
C LEU A 134 -6.13 45.08 42.80
N ASP A 135 -7.09 45.89 42.38
CA ASP A 135 -8.50 45.58 42.28
C ASP A 135 -8.86 44.77 41.01
N TYR A 136 -7.88 44.49 40.14
CA TYR A 136 -8.00 43.70 38.92
C TYR A 136 -6.88 42.64 38.77
N SER A 137 -7.15 41.59 37.99
CA SER A 137 -6.17 40.53 37.68
C SER A 137 -5.39 40.87 36.41
N PRO A 138 -4.04 40.96 36.45
CA PRO A 138 -3.25 41.13 35.23
C PRO A 138 -3.44 39.93 34.29
N CYS A 139 -3.85 40.22 33.05
CA CYS A 139 -4.07 39.21 32.02
C CYS A 139 -2.97 39.28 30.94
N VAL A 140 -2.40 38.12 30.58
CA VAL A 140 -1.30 38.02 29.60
C VAL A 140 -1.69 37.02 28.52
N LEU A 141 -1.62 37.43 27.25
CA LEU A 141 -1.79 36.56 26.09
C LEU A 141 -0.40 36.08 25.61
N GLN A 142 -0.15 34.77 25.64
CA GLN A 142 1.14 34.20 25.22
C GLN A 142 1.02 33.39 23.92
N THR A 143 1.93 33.65 22.96
CA THR A 143 2.06 32.90 21.70
C THR A 143 3.28 31.97 21.75
N GLY A 144 3.07 30.65 21.71
CA GLY A 144 4.02 29.62 22.21
C GLY A 144 5.30 29.25 21.44
N TRP A 145 5.91 30.08 20.57
CA TRP A 145 7.19 29.75 19.89
C TRP A 145 8.30 30.83 20.00
N SER A 146 7.98 32.02 20.50
CA SER A 146 8.85 33.19 20.49
C SER A 146 9.52 33.45 21.83
N VAL A 147 10.51 32.62 22.20
CA VAL A 147 11.56 33.08 23.14
C VAL A 147 12.60 33.85 22.32
N ASN A 148 12.77 35.15 22.61
CA ASN A 148 13.85 35.97 22.04
C ASN A 148 15.18 35.46 22.61
N LEU A 149 15.97 34.81 21.76
CA LEU A 149 17.32 34.35 22.09
C LEU A 149 18.29 35.12 21.20
N GLU A 150 19.23 35.83 21.80
CA GLU A 150 20.32 36.49 21.09
C GLU A 150 21.36 35.45 20.63
N GLY A 151 21.84 35.58 19.39
CA GLY A 151 22.83 34.69 18.77
C GLY A 151 22.55 34.40 17.30
N CYS A 152 23.47 33.68 16.64
CA CYS A 152 23.32 33.27 15.23
C CYS A 152 22.10 32.35 15.02
N ALA A 153 21.62 32.27 13.78
CA ALA A 153 20.41 31.49 13.46
C ALA A 153 20.55 30.01 13.88
N MET A 154 21.73 29.41 13.66
CA MET A 154 22.07 28.07 14.12
C MET A 154 21.96 27.90 15.64
N PHE A 155 22.47 28.87 16.41
CA PHE A 155 22.43 28.84 17.88
C PHE A 155 20.99 28.92 18.40
N ARG A 156 20.18 29.79 17.82
CA ARG A 156 18.75 29.94 18.16
C ARG A 156 18.00 28.62 17.97
N VAL A 157 18.19 27.95 16.83
CA VAL A 157 17.58 26.64 16.56
C VAL A 157 18.03 25.60 17.59
N VAL A 158 19.33 25.46 17.83
CA VAL A 158 19.87 24.47 18.78
C VAL A 158 19.33 24.70 20.19
N LYS A 159 19.26 25.95 20.66
CA LYS A 159 18.73 26.27 21.99
C LYS A 159 17.23 26.01 22.10
N ARG A 160 16.44 26.37 21.08
CA ARG A 160 15.00 26.06 21.01
C ARG A 160 14.76 24.55 21.05
N LEU A 161 15.48 23.78 20.23
CA LEU A 161 15.41 22.31 20.25
C LEU A 161 15.83 21.71 21.59
N LYS A 162 16.87 22.25 22.24
CA LYS A 162 17.27 21.83 23.59
C LYS A 162 16.18 22.13 24.63
N GLY A 163 15.52 23.27 24.52
CA GLY A 163 14.40 23.67 25.37
C GLY A 163 13.21 22.72 25.28
N LEU A 164 12.91 22.18 24.09
CA LEU A 164 11.82 21.22 23.87
C LEU A 164 12.02 19.85 24.54
N LYS A 165 13.27 19.48 24.89
CA LYS A 165 13.55 18.17 25.50
C LYS A 165 12.83 17.98 26.84
N SER A 166 12.76 19.02 27.67
CA SER A 166 12.13 18.93 28.99
C SER A 166 10.59 18.79 28.90
N PRO A 167 9.87 19.64 28.13
CA PRO A 167 8.46 19.44 27.84
C PRO A 167 8.14 18.08 27.22
N PHE A 168 8.93 17.60 26.26
CA PHE A 168 8.70 16.28 25.65
C PHE A 168 8.97 15.12 26.61
N ARG A 169 9.96 15.23 27.51
CA ARG A 169 10.12 14.25 28.59
C ARG A 169 8.96 14.26 29.56
N LYS A 170 8.43 15.43 29.89
CA LYS A 170 7.23 15.56 30.75
C LYS A 170 6.00 14.98 30.05
N LEU A 171 5.82 15.22 28.75
CA LEU A 171 4.75 14.63 27.95
C LEU A 171 4.87 13.10 27.92
N LEU A 172 6.07 12.57 27.68
CA LEU A 172 6.34 11.13 27.71
C LEU A 172 6.06 10.53 29.09
N HIS A 173 6.45 11.22 30.16
CA HIS A 173 6.16 10.80 31.54
C HIS A 173 4.65 10.82 31.84
N ASN A 174 3.93 11.86 31.38
CA ASN A 174 2.48 11.97 31.54
C ASN A 174 1.72 10.89 30.76
N GLN A 175 2.26 10.41 29.63
CA GLN A 175 1.70 9.29 28.87
C GLN A 175 1.90 7.92 29.57
N GLY A 176 2.75 7.86 30.60
CA GLY A 176 3.00 6.64 31.38
C GLY A 176 3.70 5.52 30.59
N ASN A 177 3.72 4.32 31.17
CA ASN A 177 4.22 3.14 30.48
C ASN A 177 3.17 2.69 29.45
N LEU A 178 3.48 2.82 28.15
CA LEU A 178 2.60 2.42 27.04
C LEU A 178 2.07 0.98 27.21
N HIS A 179 2.91 0.07 27.72
CA HIS A 179 2.51 -1.33 27.93
C HIS A 179 1.48 -1.47 29.07
N GLU A 180 1.66 -0.73 30.16
CA GLU A 180 0.68 -0.71 31.26
C GLU A 180 -0.63 -0.04 30.84
N ARG A 181 -0.56 1.01 29.99
CA ARG A 181 -1.73 1.67 29.43
C ARG A 181 -2.56 0.73 28.56
N VAL A 182 -1.92 -0.05 27.68
CA VAL A 182 -2.59 -1.08 26.87
C VAL A 182 -3.27 -2.12 27.77
N ASN A 183 -2.58 -2.60 28.81
CA ASN A 183 -3.16 -3.56 29.75
C ASN A 183 -4.34 -2.98 30.55
N LYS A 184 -4.25 -1.72 30.98
CA LYS A 184 -5.33 -1.06 31.71
C LYS A 184 -6.58 -0.89 30.85
N ILE A 185 -6.43 -0.35 29.63
CA ILE A 185 -7.57 -0.15 28.70
C ILE A 185 -8.17 -1.49 28.29
N ARG A 186 -7.37 -2.56 28.19
CA ARG A 186 -7.88 -3.92 27.94
C ARG A 186 -8.81 -4.39 29.05
N ILE A 187 -8.44 -4.18 30.31
CA ILE A 187 -9.27 -4.55 31.46
C ILE A 187 -10.59 -3.77 31.44
N GLU A 188 -10.53 -2.46 31.21
CA GLU A 188 -11.73 -1.59 31.11
C GLU A 188 -12.64 -2.01 29.94
N LEU A 189 -12.06 -2.38 28.80
CA LEU A 189 -12.80 -2.91 27.65
C LEU A 189 -13.48 -4.25 27.97
N ASP A 190 -12.79 -5.17 28.65
CA ASP A 190 -13.34 -6.47 29.06
C ASP A 190 -14.50 -6.29 30.07
N GLU A 191 -14.44 -5.28 30.95
CA GLU A 191 -15.52 -4.92 31.86
C GLU A 191 -16.74 -4.34 31.13
N ALA A 192 -16.52 -3.41 30.20
CA ALA A 192 -17.60 -2.85 29.37
C ALA A 192 -18.31 -3.93 28.53
N GLN A 193 -17.56 -4.91 28.00
CA GLN A 193 -18.14 -6.05 27.27
C GLN A 193 -19.02 -6.92 28.16
N LYS A 194 -18.57 -7.22 29.39
CA LYS A 194 -19.37 -7.98 30.37
C LYS A 194 -20.60 -7.20 30.83
N ALA A 195 -20.54 -5.87 30.89
CA ALA A 195 -21.68 -5.03 31.23
C ALA A 195 -22.74 -5.04 30.12
N ILE A 196 -22.34 -4.95 28.84
CA ILE A 196 -23.24 -5.07 27.69
C ILE A 196 -23.94 -6.43 27.64
N ASP A 197 -23.22 -7.50 27.95
CA ASP A 197 -23.80 -8.86 27.96
C ASP A 197 -24.90 -9.01 29.03
N ARG A 198 -24.83 -8.20 30.09
CA ARG A 198 -25.84 -8.16 31.18
C ARG A 198 -26.99 -7.21 30.90
N ASP A 199 -26.73 -6.07 30.26
CA ASP A 199 -27.74 -5.07 29.89
C ASP A 199 -27.45 -4.48 28.50
N PRO A 200 -28.20 -4.87 27.46
CA PRO A 200 -28.00 -4.40 26.08
C PRO A 200 -28.47 -2.94 25.80
N SER A 201 -28.39 -2.03 26.78
CA SER A 201 -28.83 -0.65 26.64
C SER A 201 -27.92 0.19 25.73
N SER A 202 -28.44 1.29 25.17
CA SER A 202 -27.72 2.12 24.18
C SER A 202 -26.49 2.84 24.77
N LEU A 203 -26.54 3.23 26.05
CA LEU A 203 -25.47 3.98 26.71
C LEU A 203 -24.19 3.14 26.87
N LEU A 204 -24.32 1.85 27.22
CA LEU A 204 -23.19 0.93 27.39
C LEU A 204 -22.50 0.60 26.05
N ARG A 205 -23.24 0.61 24.94
CA ARG A 205 -22.68 0.43 23.59
C ARG A 205 -21.80 1.60 23.15
N GLU A 206 -22.16 2.83 23.53
CA GLU A 206 -21.32 4.01 23.27
C GLU A 206 -20.03 3.96 24.09
N GLU A 207 -20.10 3.57 25.36
CA GLU A 207 -18.92 3.36 26.21
C GLU A 207 -18.00 2.25 25.66
N HIS A 208 -18.55 1.12 25.23
CA HIS A 208 -17.77 0.04 24.61
C HIS A 208 -17.08 0.47 23.32
N ALA A 209 -17.78 1.21 22.45
CA ALA A 209 -17.20 1.73 21.22
C ALA A 209 -16.02 2.68 21.53
N HIS A 210 -16.14 3.51 22.57
CA HIS A 210 -15.09 4.40 23.02
C HIS A 210 -13.87 3.63 23.55
N TYR A 211 -14.06 2.65 24.45
CA TYR A 211 -12.95 1.82 24.96
C TYR A 211 -12.30 0.98 23.85
N LEU A 212 -13.08 0.48 22.89
CA LEU A 212 -12.56 -0.29 21.76
C LEU A 212 -11.67 0.56 20.86
N LEU A 213 -12.06 1.81 20.62
CA LEU A 213 -11.27 2.76 19.83
C LEU A 213 -10.00 3.16 20.58
N ALA A 214 -10.11 3.48 21.87
CA ALA A 214 -8.96 3.78 22.73
C ALA A 214 -7.98 2.60 22.84
N PHE A 215 -8.47 1.36 22.88
CA PHE A 215 -7.64 0.15 22.90
C PHE A 215 -6.85 -0.01 21.59
N LYS A 216 -7.51 0.17 20.44
CA LYS A 216 -6.85 0.12 19.13
C LYS A 216 -5.76 1.18 19.00
N GLU A 217 -6.02 2.41 19.43
CA GLU A 217 -5.03 3.49 19.44
C GLU A 217 -3.83 3.16 20.34
N ALA A 218 -4.08 2.72 21.57
CA ALA A 218 -3.00 2.36 22.50
C ALA A 218 -2.12 1.20 21.98
N GLN A 219 -2.74 0.21 21.33
CA GLN A 219 -2.03 -0.92 20.73
C GLN A 219 -1.16 -0.49 19.53
N LEU A 220 -1.67 0.42 18.69
CA LEU A 220 -0.90 1.00 17.58
C LEU A 220 0.29 1.83 18.08
N ASP A 221 0.09 2.64 19.12
CA ASP A 221 1.15 3.45 19.73
C ASP A 221 2.29 2.57 20.28
N GLU A 222 1.95 1.48 20.97
CA GLU A 222 2.93 0.50 21.45
C GLU A 222 3.70 -0.16 20.30
N GLU A 223 3.00 -0.57 19.24
CA GLU A 223 3.61 -1.18 18.05
C GLU A 223 4.60 -0.20 17.39
N HIS A 224 4.20 1.05 17.20
CA HIS A 224 5.04 2.10 16.63
C HIS A 224 6.30 2.35 17.46
N PHE A 225 6.16 2.42 18.79
CA PHE A 225 7.30 2.59 19.70
C PHE A 225 8.32 1.44 19.57
N LEU A 226 7.86 0.20 19.56
CA LEU A 226 8.74 -0.98 19.46
C LEU A 226 9.35 -1.14 18.08
N LYS A 227 8.59 -0.84 17.01
CA LYS A 227 9.10 -0.81 15.63
C LYS A 227 10.26 0.18 15.48
N GLN A 228 10.09 1.39 16.01
CA GLN A 228 11.12 2.43 16.00
C GLN A 228 12.38 1.97 16.76
N LYS A 229 12.20 1.35 17.94
CA LYS A 229 13.31 0.83 18.75
C LYS A 229 14.04 -0.36 18.10
N ALA A 230 13.33 -1.20 17.36
CA ALA A 230 13.89 -2.36 16.68
C ALA A 230 14.64 -2.00 15.38
N LYS A 231 14.34 -0.84 14.77
CA LYS A 231 14.83 -0.36 13.46
C LYS A 231 14.62 -1.39 12.35
N ILE A 232 13.41 -1.93 12.25
CA ILE A 232 13.05 -2.94 11.24
C ILE A 232 12.13 -2.29 10.18
N GLU A 233 12.64 -2.15 8.96
CA GLU A 233 11.95 -1.45 7.86
C GLU A 233 11.05 -2.37 7.01
N TRP A 234 11.29 -3.69 7.01
CA TRP A 234 10.63 -4.62 6.08
C TRP A 234 9.28 -5.18 6.55
N LEU A 235 8.82 -4.88 7.76
CA LEU A 235 7.50 -5.30 8.24
C LEU A 235 6.42 -4.38 7.67
N LYS A 236 5.83 -4.78 6.54
CA LYS A 236 4.66 -4.13 5.91
C LYS A 236 3.35 -4.91 6.08
N ALA A 237 3.41 -6.16 6.56
CA ALA A 237 2.24 -6.99 6.82
C ALA A 237 2.24 -7.31 8.33
N GLY A 238 1.21 -6.82 9.04
CA GLY A 238 1.14 -6.73 10.50
C GLY A 238 1.36 -8.04 11.23
N ASP A 239 2.60 -8.28 11.63
CA ASP A 239 2.94 -9.31 12.61
C ASP A 239 2.88 -8.63 13.98
N SER A 240 1.92 -9.01 14.82
CA SER A 240 1.74 -8.44 16.16
C SER A 240 3.01 -8.52 16.99
N ASN A 241 3.13 -7.67 18.02
CA ASN A 241 4.26 -7.63 18.93
C ASN A 241 4.51 -9.01 19.61
N THR A 242 5.39 -9.82 19.03
CA THR A 242 5.76 -11.14 19.56
C THR A 242 6.96 -11.06 20.50
N ALA A 243 7.10 -12.05 21.39
CA ALA A 243 8.28 -12.24 22.24
C ALA A 243 9.62 -12.26 21.46
N TYR A 244 9.57 -12.50 20.14
CA TYR A 244 10.70 -12.40 19.23
C TYR A 244 11.31 -10.99 19.19
N PHE A 245 10.51 -9.92 19.11
CA PHE A 245 11.02 -8.55 19.05
C PHE A 245 11.74 -8.17 20.34
N HIS A 246 11.15 -8.48 21.49
CA HIS A 246 11.79 -8.28 22.79
C HIS A 246 13.09 -9.07 22.91
N LYS A 247 13.15 -10.31 22.40
CA LYS A 247 14.38 -11.12 22.38
C LYS A 247 15.42 -10.61 21.39
N ILE A 248 15.04 -10.10 20.20
CA ILE A 248 15.99 -9.47 19.27
C ILE A 248 16.58 -8.21 19.88
N VAL A 249 15.75 -7.33 20.46
CA VAL A 249 16.24 -6.10 21.09
C VAL A 249 17.21 -6.45 22.22
N LYS A 250 16.85 -7.38 23.11
CA LYS A 250 17.75 -7.87 24.16
C LYS A 250 19.03 -8.50 23.59
N SER A 251 18.92 -9.33 22.55
CA SER A 251 20.06 -9.99 21.88
C SER A 251 20.96 -9.00 21.14
N LYS A 252 20.42 -7.96 20.51
CA LYS A 252 21.18 -6.87 19.87
C LYS A 252 21.89 -6.04 20.94
N CYS A 253 21.21 -5.69 22.04
CA CYS A 253 21.83 -4.97 23.15
C CYS A 253 22.98 -5.77 23.78
N ALA A 254 22.82 -7.09 23.93
CA ALA A 254 23.88 -7.97 24.41
C ALA A 254 25.05 -8.10 23.41
N ARG A 255 24.76 -8.33 22.12
CA ARG A 255 25.80 -8.48 21.07
C ARG A 255 26.54 -7.19 20.73
N ASN A 256 25.90 -6.04 20.88
CA ASN A 256 26.52 -4.74 20.58
C ASN A 256 27.35 -4.21 21.77
N ARG A 257 27.32 -4.88 22.93
CA ARG A 257 28.20 -4.54 24.04
C ARG A 257 29.60 -5.08 23.73
N ILE A 258 30.57 -4.17 23.65
CA ILE A 258 31.97 -4.52 23.44
C ILE A 258 32.62 -4.59 24.83
N GLU A 259 32.89 -5.80 25.30
CA GLU A 259 33.48 -6.01 26.63
C GLU A 259 35.01 -6.05 26.59
N ILE A 260 35.57 -6.60 25.51
CA ILE A 260 37.01 -6.82 25.34
C ILE A 260 37.40 -6.52 23.89
N VAL A 261 38.55 -5.85 23.67
CA VAL A 261 39.12 -5.63 22.33
C VAL A 261 40.64 -5.60 22.37
N SER A 262 41.31 -6.02 21.30
CA SER A 262 42.76 -5.86 21.14
C SER A 262 43.16 -4.79 20.10
N ASP A 263 44.27 -4.09 20.37
CA ASP A 263 44.88 -3.14 19.43
C ASP A 263 45.76 -3.84 18.36
N ALA A 264 46.37 -3.05 17.48
CA ALA A 264 47.25 -3.56 16.42
C ALA A 264 48.56 -4.18 16.96
N SER A 265 48.94 -3.87 18.21
CA SER A 265 50.08 -4.42 18.93
C SER A 265 49.70 -5.62 19.82
N ASN A 266 48.47 -6.14 19.68
CA ASN A 266 47.88 -7.22 20.49
C ASN A 266 47.70 -6.90 21.99
N ASN A 267 47.71 -5.63 22.41
CA ASN A 267 47.36 -5.28 23.80
C ASN A 267 45.84 -5.40 23.98
N LEU A 268 45.42 -6.00 25.09
CA LEU A 268 44.02 -6.32 25.39
C LEU A 268 43.43 -5.26 26.33
N TYR A 269 42.29 -4.69 25.96
CA TYR A 269 41.57 -3.67 26.73
C TYR A 269 40.20 -4.22 27.15
N ASP A 270 39.82 -4.03 28.41
CA ASP A 270 38.54 -4.52 28.97
C ASP A 270 37.72 -3.42 29.64
N GLY A 271 36.39 -3.65 29.71
CA GLY A 271 35.44 -2.81 30.44
C GLY A 271 35.53 -1.31 30.10
N ASN A 272 35.94 -0.50 31.08
CA ASN A 272 35.98 0.96 30.97
C ASN A 272 37.15 1.48 30.12
N GLN A 273 38.15 0.66 29.79
CA GLN A 273 39.30 1.06 28.97
C GLN A 273 39.00 0.97 27.47
N VAL A 274 38.00 0.16 27.08
CA VAL A 274 37.61 -0.06 25.67
C VAL A 274 37.31 1.25 24.92
N PRO A 275 36.51 2.21 25.44
CA PRO A 275 36.25 3.46 24.74
C PRO A 275 37.51 4.28 24.48
N SER A 276 38.45 4.31 25.45
CA SER A 276 39.70 5.06 25.32
C SER A 276 40.61 4.49 24.23
N ALA A 277 40.66 3.15 24.10
CA ALA A 277 41.42 2.47 23.05
C ALA A 277 40.90 2.83 21.65
N PHE A 278 39.57 2.88 21.45
CA PHE A 278 38.97 3.30 20.18
C PHE A 278 39.23 4.78 19.88
N VAL A 279 39.11 5.68 20.87
CA VAL A 279 39.38 7.11 20.68
C VAL A 279 40.84 7.35 20.31
N ASN A 280 41.79 6.72 21.01
CA ASN A 280 43.22 6.85 20.72
C ASN A 280 43.56 6.36 19.30
N HIS A 281 43.00 5.21 18.91
CA HIS A 281 43.20 4.65 17.57
C HIS A 281 42.64 5.57 16.46
N TYR A 282 41.42 6.09 16.61
CA TYR A 282 40.82 6.93 15.58
C TYR A 282 41.38 8.36 15.55
N ASN A 283 41.84 8.90 16.68
CA ASN A 283 42.50 10.21 16.72
C ASN A 283 43.79 10.24 15.89
N GLN A 284 44.53 9.12 15.85
CA GLN A 284 45.76 9.00 15.04
C GLN A 284 45.50 9.10 13.53
N PHE A 285 44.28 8.81 13.05
CA PHE A 285 43.97 8.76 11.61
C PHE A 285 42.97 9.83 11.15
N LEU A 286 41.99 10.21 11.96
CA LEU A 286 40.95 11.19 11.58
C LEU A 286 41.34 12.64 11.88
N GLY A 287 42.43 12.86 12.63
CA GLY A 287 42.86 14.20 13.08
C GLY A 287 44.33 14.53 12.86
N ALA A 288 45.05 13.71 12.07
CA ALA A 288 46.46 13.97 11.74
C ALA A 288 46.59 14.69 10.39
N GLU A 289 47.35 15.79 10.35
CA GLU A 289 47.73 16.46 9.11
C GLU A 289 48.71 15.56 8.34
N GLY A 290 48.35 15.18 7.11
CA GLY A 290 49.23 14.43 6.22
C GLY A 290 50.25 15.35 5.56
N VAL A 291 51.50 14.89 5.45
CA VAL A 291 52.53 15.58 4.66
C VAL A 291 52.26 15.34 3.18
N THR A 292 51.69 16.33 2.50
CA THR A 292 51.49 16.32 1.03
C THR A 292 52.54 17.20 0.36
N ILE A 293 53.09 16.73 -0.75
CA ILE A 293 54.00 17.53 -1.58
C ILE A 293 53.13 18.43 -2.48
N PRO A 294 53.32 19.76 -2.51
CA PRO A 294 52.61 20.62 -3.46
C PRO A 294 53.02 20.24 -4.88
N MET A 295 52.03 19.88 -5.70
CA MET A 295 52.21 19.58 -7.12
C MET A 295 51.82 20.83 -7.93
N ASP A 296 52.59 21.17 -8.97
CA ASP A 296 52.29 22.33 -9.82
C ASP A 296 51.07 22.02 -10.70
N ASP A 297 49.98 22.78 -10.51
CA ASP A 297 48.59 22.36 -10.76
C ASP A 297 48.04 22.70 -12.16
N HIS A 298 48.76 23.50 -12.97
CA HIS A 298 48.15 24.13 -14.15
C HIS A 298 47.83 23.19 -15.33
N ASP A 299 48.56 22.09 -15.49
CA ASP A 299 48.39 21.16 -16.63
C ASP A 299 47.78 19.80 -16.25
N LEU A 300 47.39 19.60 -14.98
CA LEU A 300 47.00 18.27 -14.48
C LEU A 300 45.57 17.86 -14.89
N PHE A 301 44.67 18.83 -15.11
CA PHE A 301 43.24 18.59 -15.35
C PHE A 301 42.84 18.96 -16.78
N THR A 302 42.79 17.97 -17.67
CA THR A 302 42.36 18.14 -19.08
C THR A 302 40.85 18.32 -19.25
N ARG A 303 40.05 18.07 -18.21
CA ARG A 303 38.59 18.24 -18.22
C ARG A 303 38.18 19.19 -17.11
N VAL A 304 37.66 20.35 -17.49
CA VAL A 304 37.15 21.39 -16.58
C VAL A 304 35.64 21.48 -16.74
N LEU A 305 34.95 21.96 -15.70
CA LEU A 305 33.51 22.24 -15.73
C LEU A 305 33.20 23.40 -16.67
N ASP A 306 32.01 23.34 -17.26
CA ASP A 306 31.41 24.47 -17.96
C ASP A 306 31.04 25.60 -16.98
N ASP A 307 31.24 26.85 -17.39
CA ASP A 307 31.08 28.02 -16.54
C ASP A 307 29.66 28.12 -15.97
N ALA A 308 28.64 27.83 -16.80
CA ALA A 308 27.24 27.84 -16.37
C ALA A 308 26.94 26.82 -15.25
N LYS A 309 27.62 25.66 -15.26
CA LYS A 309 27.47 24.65 -14.20
C LYS A 309 28.24 25.04 -12.95
N ALA A 310 29.40 25.67 -13.11
CA ALA A 310 30.17 26.20 -11.99
C ALA A 310 29.37 27.28 -11.25
N ASP A 311 28.76 28.21 -11.97
CA ASP A 311 27.89 29.26 -11.43
C ASP A 311 26.69 28.69 -10.67
N PHE A 312 26.06 27.65 -11.19
CA PHE A 312 24.96 26.96 -10.50
C PHE A 312 25.40 26.33 -9.17
N MET A 313 26.61 25.76 -9.10
CA MET A 313 27.11 25.15 -7.86
C MET A 313 27.27 26.15 -6.71
N VAL A 314 27.63 27.39 -7.04
CA VAL A 314 27.91 28.46 -6.05
C VAL A 314 26.71 29.38 -5.80
N HIS A 315 25.62 29.24 -6.56
CA HIS A 315 24.40 30.06 -6.39
C HIS A 315 23.84 30.00 -4.96
N ASP A 316 23.22 31.08 -4.47
CA ASP A 316 22.58 31.11 -3.15
C ASP A 316 21.57 29.98 -2.91
N VAL A 317 21.53 29.45 -1.70
CA VAL A 317 20.61 28.37 -1.30
C VAL A 317 19.20 28.91 -1.07
N SER A 318 18.22 28.34 -1.77
CA SER A 318 16.82 28.76 -1.67
C SER A 318 16.08 28.04 -0.53
N ASN A 319 14.95 28.62 -0.09
CA ASN A 319 14.13 28.03 0.97
C ASN A 319 13.50 26.70 0.51
N ASP A 320 13.11 26.62 -0.76
CA ASP A 320 12.53 25.41 -1.35
C ASP A 320 13.57 24.30 -1.52
N GLU A 321 14.83 24.65 -1.80
CA GLU A 321 15.95 23.69 -1.84
C GLU A 321 16.15 23.03 -0.46
N VAL A 322 16.16 23.82 0.62
CA VAL A 322 16.28 23.30 1.99
C VAL A 322 15.10 22.40 2.34
N LYS A 323 13.86 22.86 2.05
CA LYS A 323 12.64 22.08 2.28
C LYS A 323 12.68 20.76 1.49
N GLY A 324 13.00 20.82 0.20
CA GLY A 324 13.10 19.65 -0.67
C GLY A 324 14.09 18.61 -0.14
N VAL A 325 15.26 19.05 0.34
CA VAL A 325 16.25 18.16 0.93
C VAL A 325 15.74 17.49 2.20
N ILE A 326 15.15 18.24 3.14
CA ILE A 326 14.61 17.67 4.39
C ILE A 326 13.48 16.68 4.12
N PHE A 327 12.58 16.99 3.18
CA PHE A 327 11.48 16.11 2.81
C PHE A 327 11.93 14.85 2.08
N SER A 328 13.07 14.90 1.37
CA SER A 328 13.69 13.73 0.73
C SER A 328 14.34 12.74 1.72
N MET A 329 14.63 13.15 2.96
CA MET A 329 15.25 12.28 3.96
C MET A 329 14.26 11.22 4.48
N GLY A 330 14.73 10.02 4.81
CA GLY A 330 13.88 9.00 5.46
C GLY A 330 13.50 9.38 6.90
N ASP A 331 12.28 9.05 7.31
CA ASP A 331 11.71 9.48 8.61
C ASP A 331 12.44 8.88 9.83
N ASP A 332 12.82 7.61 9.77
CA ASP A 332 13.44 6.86 10.87
C ASP A 332 14.99 6.80 10.79
N ARG A 333 15.61 7.78 10.11
CA ARG A 333 17.07 7.85 10.02
C ARG A 333 17.71 8.01 11.40
N ALA A 334 18.91 7.45 11.57
CA ALA A 334 19.65 7.50 12.83
C ALA A 334 19.84 8.96 13.32
N ILE A 335 19.59 9.15 14.62
CA ILE A 335 19.51 10.45 15.29
C ILE A 335 20.92 10.93 15.69
N GLY A 336 21.13 12.24 15.73
CA GLY A 336 22.35 12.86 16.28
C GLY A 336 22.27 13.05 17.81
N LEU A 337 23.11 13.92 18.36
CA LEU A 337 23.09 14.29 19.78
C LEU A 337 21.86 15.15 20.14
N ASP A 338 21.31 15.84 19.15
CA ASP A 338 20.11 16.65 19.28
C ASP A 338 18.88 15.83 19.66
N GLY A 339 18.80 14.55 19.30
CA GLY A 339 17.70 13.66 19.69
C GLY A 339 16.48 13.72 18.77
N PHE A 340 16.55 14.42 17.63
CA PHE A 340 15.42 14.61 16.72
C PHE A 340 15.59 13.86 15.39
N THR A 341 14.54 13.19 14.95
CA THR A 341 14.49 12.51 13.64
C THR A 341 14.04 13.48 12.53
N PRO A 342 14.29 13.18 11.24
CA PRO A 342 13.71 13.93 10.13
C PRO A 342 12.17 14.00 10.19
N ALA A 343 11.50 12.97 10.70
CA ALA A 343 10.05 12.94 10.85
C ALA A 343 9.51 14.11 11.69
N PHE A 344 10.21 14.49 12.76
CA PHE A 344 9.85 15.64 13.59
C PHE A 344 9.86 16.94 12.77
N PHE A 345 10.94 17.17 12.01
CA PHE A 345 11.11 18.38 11.21
C PHE A 345 10.09 18.49 10.07
N LYS A 346 9.73 17.36 9.45
CA LYS A 346 8.69 17.33 8.41
C LYS A 346 7.31 17.64 8.96
N LYS A 347 6.92 17.00 10.08
CA LYS A 347 5.59 17.20 10.69
C LYS A 347 5.43 18.57 11.33
N ALA A 348 6.51 19.15 11.85
CA ALA A 348 6.51 20.47 12.48
C ALA A 348 6.97 21.59 11.55
N TRP A 349 7.05 21.36 10.23
CA TRP A 349 7.68 22.29 9.29
C TRP A 349 7.10 23.71 9.34
N ASP A 350 5.79 23.83 9.53
CA ASP A 350 5.11 25.14 9.62
C ASP A 350 5.56 25.96 10.84
N VAL A 351 6.15 25.31 11.84
CA VAL A 351 6.64 25.93 13.08
C VAL A 351 8.16 26.10 13.06
N VAL A 352 8.92 25.07 12.67
CA VAL A 352 10.39 25.07 12.74
C VAL A 352 11.07 25.45 11.41
N GLY A 353 10.35 25.38 10.29
CA GLY A 353 10.92 25.45 8.94
C GLY A 353 11.60 26.77 8.63
N GLY A 354 11.02 27.90 9.06
CA GLY A 354 11.61 29.23 8.89
C GLY A 354 12.97 29.35 9.59
N ASP A 355 13.04 28.94 10.87
CA ASP A 355 14.27 28.99 11.66
C ASP A 355 15.37 28.06 11.09
N ILE A 356 14.99 26.86 10.63
CA ILE A 356 15.93 25.89 10.05
C ILE A 356 16.50 26.39 8.73
N THR A 357 15.67 26.93 7.87
CA THR A 357 16.11 27.50 6.60
C THR A 357 17.06 28.67 6.81
N CYS A 358 16.77 29.55 7.78
CA CYS A 358 17.69 30.62 8.16
C CYS A 358 19.03 30.06 8.67
N ALA A 359 19.01 29.02 9.51
CA ALA A 359 20.22 28.40 10.04
C ALA A 359 21.08 27.72 8.95
N VAL A 360 20.46 27.08 7.96
CA VAL A 360 21.18 26.47 6.84
C VAL A 360 21.77 27.55 5.93
N ARG A 361 21.01 28.60 5.60
CA ARG A 361 21.50 29.72 4.77
C ARG A 361 22.65 30.47 5.43
N ASP A 362 22.57 30.71 6.74
CA ASP A 362 23.64 31.34 7.53
C ASP A 362 24.98 30.62 7.31
N PHE A 363 25.00 29.27 7.32
CA PHE A 363 26.21 28.49 7.02
C PHE A 363 26.77 28.74 5.61
N PHE A 364 25.93 28.80 4.57
CA PHE A 364 26.41 29.04 3.20
C PHE A 364 26.88 30.48 2.98
N SER A 365 26.37 31.44 3.74
CA SER A 365 26.83 32.84 3.69
C SER A 365 28.13 33.06 4.46
N ASN A 366 28.33 32.38 5.60
CA ASN A 366 29.46 32.66 6.50
C ASN A 366 30.55 31.57 6.51
N GLY A 367 30.30 30.40 5.92
CA GLY A 367 31.22 29.25 5.85
C GLY A 367 31.54 28.59 7.21
N LYS A 368 30.87 28.98 8.30
CA LYS A 368 31.19 28.55 9.67
C LYS A 368 30.08 27.66 10.22
N LEU A 369 30.46 26.50 10.75
CA LEU A 369 29.52 25.58 11.39
C LEU A 369 29.61 25.68 12.91
N LEU A 370 28.46 25.78 13.58
CA LEU A 370 28.38 25.79 15.04
C LEU A 370 28.90 24.47 15.64
N LYS A 371 29.72 24.54 16.70
CA LYS A 371 30.33 23.36 17.34
C LYS A 371 29.28 22.31 17.75
N GLU A 372 28.16 22.73 18.32
CA GLU A 372 27.04 21.87 18.71
C GLU A 372 26.42 21.09 17.54
N LEU A 373 26.41 21.68 16.34
CA LEU A 373 25.95 21.01 15.13
C LEU A 373 27.00 20.04 14.57
N ASN A 374 28.28 20.32 14.79
CA ASN A 374 29.41 19.51 14.36
C ASN A 374 29.74 18.33 15.30
N HIS A 375 29.21 18.31 16.53
CA HIS A 375 29.36 17.15 17.40
C HIS A 375 28.60 15.94 16.85
N THR A 376 29.31 14.82 16.69
CA THR A 376 28.75 13.55 16.18
C THR A 376 28.98 12.41 17.14
N ILE A 377 28.01 11.48 17.22
CA ILE A 377 28.21 10.21 17.93
C ILE A 377 28.85 9.21 16.97
N ILE A 378 29.95 8.56 17.40
CA ILE A 378 30.54 7.46 16.65
C ILE A 378 29.91 6.16 17.13
N SER A 379 29.14 5.52 16.26
CA SER A 379 28.58 4.18 16.48
C SER A 379 29.50 3.14 15.83
N LEU A 380 29.92 2.14 16.59
CA LEU A 380 30.78 1.06 16.10
C LEU A 380 29.92 -0.13 15.63
N ILE A 381 30.18 -0.60 14.40
CA ILE A 381 29.49 -1.77 13.83
C ILE A 381 30.52 -2.86 13.49
N PRO A 382 30.34 -4.11 13.94
CA PRO A 382 31.26 -5.19 13.62
C PRO A 382 31.23 -5.53 12.12
N LYS A 383 32.41 -5.68 11.51
CA LYS A 383 32.62 -6.10 10.11
C LYS A 383 32.61 -7.63 9.95
N VAL A 384 32.90 -8.35 11.04
CA VAL A 384 32.99 -9.82 11.10
C VAL A 384 32.12 -10.36 12.23
N THR A 385 31.81 -11.66 12.19
CA THR A 385 30.90 -12.32 13.15
C THR A 385 31.46 -12.38 14.56
N ILE A 386 32.78 -12.52 14.70
CA ILE A 386 33.50 -12.56 15.98
C ILE A 386 34.58 -11.49 15.93
N PRO A 387 34.26 -10.22 16.21
CA PRO A 387 35.24 -9.15 16.23
C PRO A 387 36.15 -9.30 17.46
N ALA A 388 37.46 -9.29 17.24
CA ALA A 388 38.46 -9.38 18.32
C ALA A 388 39.38 -8.16 18.35
N ARG A 389 39.63 -7.55 17.18
CA ARG A 389 40.54 -6.40 17.02
C ARG A 389 39.76 -5.11 16.79
N ILE A 390 40.35 -3.97 17.13
CA ILE A 390 39.78 -2.64 16.85
C ILE A 390 39.43 -2.46 15.36
N ASN A 391 40.28 -2.98 14.46
CA ASN A 391 40.08 -2.90 13.00
C ASN A 391 38.88 -3.72 12.48
N ASP A 392 38.36 -4.65 13.28
CA ASP A 392 37.17 -5.44 12.96
C ASP A 392 35.88 -4.63 13.10
N TYR A 393 35.95 -3.42 13.68
CA TYR A 393 34.82 -2.51 13.79
C TYR A 393 34.88 -1.41 12.71
N ARG A 394 33.71 -1.03 12.20
CA ARG A 394 33.51 0.11 11.31
C ARG A 394 32.93 1.27 12.14
N PRO A 395 33.60 2.43 12.20
CA PRO A 395 33.03 3.62 12.81
C PRO A 395 31.99 4.24 11.87
N ILE A 396 30.82 4.59 12.41
CA ILE A 396 29.77 5.33 11.72
C ILE A 396 29.45 6.60 12.50
N SER A 397 29.62 7.75 11.86
CA SER A 397 29.28 9.04 12.45
C SER A 397 27.78 9.32 12.32
N CYS A 398 27.08 9.38 13.46
CA CYS A 398 25.69 9.77 13.57
C CYS A 398 25.59 11.30 13.73
N CYS A 399 25.52 12.00 12.60
CA CYS A 399 25.40 13.46 12.57
C CYS A 399 23.97 13.95 12.84
N ASN A 400 23.85 15.21 13.31
CA ASN A 400 22.57 15.90 13.47
C ASN A 400 21.84 16.10 12.11
N VAL A 401 20.53 16.33 12.14
CA VAL A 401 19.72 16.47 10.90
C VAL A 401 20.12 17.70 10.09
N LEU A 402 20.38 18.84 10.74
CA LEU A 402 20.83 20.06 10.05
C LEU A 402 22.18 19.85 9.35
N TYR A 403 23.12 19.16 9.97
CA TYR A 403 24.40 18.80 9.34
C TYR A 403 24.17 17.97 8.07
N LYS A 404 23.33 16.94 8.17
CA LYS A 404 22.98 16.09 7.02
C LYS A 404 22.31 16.89 5.90
N CYS A 405 21.51 17.90 6.23
CA CYS A 405 20.87 18.78 5.26
C CYS A 405 21.92 19.60 4.49
N ILE A 406 22.82 20.28 5.21
CA ILE A 406 23.91 21.06 4.61
C ILE A 406 24.78 20.17 3.70
N SER A 407 25.27 19.04 4.21
CA SER A 407 26.11 18.13 3.41
C SER A 407 25.38 17.58 2.18
N LYS A 408 24.06 17.37 2.27
CA LYS A 408 23.26 16.85 1.16
C LYS A 408 23.03 17.89 0.07
N ILE A 409 22.88 19.16 0.43
CA ILE A 409 22.82 20.29 -0.52
C ILE A 409 24.12 20.36 -1.31
N ILE A 410 25.26 20.40 -0.61
CA ILE A 410 26.59 20.43 -1.25
C ILE A 410 26.76 19.23 -2.18
N ALA A 411 26.47 18.02 -1.70
CA ALA A 411 26.59 16.80 -2.50
C ALA A 411 25.69 16.79 -3.73
N ASN A 412 24.46 17.33 -3.64
CA ASN A 412 23.55 17.39 -4.78
C ASN A 412 24.05 18.37 -5.86
N ARG A 413 24.60 19.52 -5.47
CA ARG A 413 25.15 20.51 -6.40
C ARG A 413 26.41 20.00 -7.10
N VAL A 414 27.37 19.45 -6.33
CA VAL A 414 28.61 18.87 -6.88
C VAL A 414 28.29 17.69 -7.82
N LYS A 415 27.25 16.92 -7.52
CA LYS A 415 26.81 15.78 -8.34
C LYS A 415 26.42 16.16 -9.77
N GLU A 416 25.92 17.37 -10.02
CA GLU A 416 25.51 17.79 -11.37
C GLU A 416 26.70 17.96 -12.33
N GLY A 417 27.85 18.43 -11.81
CA GLY A 417 29.06 18.60 -12.61
C GLY A 417 30.01 17.39 -12.59
N LEU A 418 29.94 16.54 -11.57
CA LEU A 418 30.78 15.34 -11.46
C LEU A 418 30.68 14.42 -12.69
N GLY A 419 29.53 14.39 -13.39
CA GLY A 419 29.31 13.54 -14.56
C GLY A 419 30.20 13.88 -15.76
N ASP A 420 30.62 15.13 -15.91
CA ASP A 420 31.43 15.62 -17.05
C ASP A 420 32.93 15.44 -16.79
N ILE A 421 33.34 15.63 -15.53
CA ILE A 421 34.73 15.53 -15.09
C ILE A 421 35.15 14.07 -14.97
N VAL A 422 34.30 13.22 -14.37
CA VAL A 422 34.66 11.86 -14.02
C VAL A 422 34.63 10.92 -15.22
N ASN A 423 35.72 10.16 -15.37
CA ASN A 423 35.91 9.20 -16.45
C ASN A 423 34.73 8.23 -16.58
N ILE A 424 34.36 7.88 -17.81
CA ILE A 424 33.28 6.94 -18.13
C ILE A 424 33.49 5.54 -17.50
N ASN A 425 34.74 5.20 -17.16
CA ASN A 425 35.12 3.93 -16.54
C ASN A 425 34.92 3.86 -15.01
N GLN A 426 34.54 4.97 -14.37
CA GLN A 426 34.15 5.01 -12.96
C GLN A 426 32.62 4.89 -12.84
N TYR A 427 32.15 3.71 -12.38
CA TYR A 427 30.72 3.39 -12.33
C TYR A 427 30.12 3.50 -10.92
N ALA A 428 30.92 3.41 -9.87
CA ALA A 428 30.43 3.45 -8.50
C ALA A 428 30.09 4.87 -8.03
N PHE A 429 28.97 5.02 -7.32
CA PHE A 429 28.47 6.28 -6.73
C PHE A 429 28.00 7.35 -7.74
N PHE A 430 27.88 7.00 -9.02
CA PHE A 430 27.34 7.87 -10.08
C PHE A 430 25.89 7.52 -10.43
N PRO A 431 24.98 8.51 -10.54
CA PRO A 431 23.60 8.27 -10.97
C PRO A 431 23.57 7.72 -12.41
N GLY A 432 22.75 6.71 -12.67
CA GLY A 432 22.60 6.12 -14.00
C GLY A 432 23.70 5.14 -14.41
N ARG A 433 24.84 5.11 -13.70
CA ARG A 433 25.89 4.09 -13.87
C ARG A 433 25.71 2.99 -12.85
N ARG A 434 25.72 1.72 -13.27
CA ARG A 434 25.58 0.57 -12.35
C ARG A 434 26.91 -0.17 -12.26
N ASN A 435 27.24 -0.64 -11.06
CA ASN A 435 28.42 -1.52 -10.87
C ASN A 435 28.35 -2.78 -11.74
N SER A 436 27.14 -3.25 -12.09
CA SER A 436 26.91 -4.38 -13.00
C SER A 436 27.52 -4.19 -14.39
N ASP A 437 27.56 -2.94 -14.88
CA ASP A 437 28.00 -2.64 -16.25
C ASP A 437 29.51 -2.89 -16.41
N ASN A 438 30.28 -2.59 -15.35
CA ASN A 438 31.71 -2.90 -15.29
C ASN A 438 31.99 -4.41 -15.18
N ILE A 439 31.08 -5.21 -14.64
CA ILE A 439 31.27 -6.66 -14.53
C ILE A 439 31.19 -7.34 -15.90
N LEU A 440 30.27 -6.91 -16.77
CA LEU A 440 30.17 -7.41 -18.14
C LEU A 440 31.43 -7.09 -18.95
N LEU A 441 31.94 -5.87 -18.82
CA LEU A 441 33.21 -5.47 -19.44
C LEU A 441 34.38 -6.27 -18.88
N THR A 442 34.46 -6.44 -17.56
CA THR A 442 35.49 -7.26 -16.90
C THR A 442 35.44 -8.71 -17.37
N GLN A 443 34.25 -9.30 -17.58
CA GLN A 443 34.11 -10.65 -18.11
C GLN A 443 34.65 -10.81 -19.53
N GLU A 444 34.42 -9.83 -20.40
CA GLU A 444 35.00 -9.86 -21.75
C GLU A 444 36.51 -9.65 -21.73
N LEU A 445 37.01 -8.76 -20.86
CA LEU A 445 38.45 -8.55 -20.71
C LEU A 445 39.16 -9.77 -20.12
N MET A 446 38.56 -10.46 -19.16
CA MET A 446 39.10 -11.68 -18.55
C MET A 446 38.76 -12.96 -19.32
N ARG A 447 38.15 -12.83 -20.51
CA ARG A 447 37.78 -13.97 -21.35
C ARG A 447 39.03 -14.75 -21.76
N ASN A 448 38.93 -16.08 -21.72
CA ASN A 448 40.02 -17.00 -22.07
C ASN A 448 41.23 -16.99 -21.12
N TYR A 449 41.19 -16.32 -19.96
CA TYR A 449 42.26 -16.42 -18.95
C TYR A 449 42.50 -17.85 -18.42
N HIS A 450 41.56 -18.77 -18.65
CA HIS A 450 41.67 -20.20 -18.34
C HIS A 450 42.35 -21.03 -19.46
N ARG A 451 42.51 -20.47 -20.67
CA ARG A 451 43.04 -21.19 -21.84
C ARG A 451 44.56 -21.07 -21.87
N ARG A 452 45.26 -22.19 -22.08
CA ARG A 452 46.73 -22.28 -22.14
C ARG A 452 47.35 -21.84 -23.48
N ARG A 453 46.56 -21.28 -24.41
CA ARG A 453 46.99 -20.81 -25.74
C ARG A 453 46.54 -19.36 -25.94
N GLY A 454 47.45 -18.49 -26.40
CA GLY A 454 47.20 -17.05 -26.62
C GLY A 454 48.31 -16.15 -26.04
N PRO A 455 48.21 -14.81 -26.22
CA PRO A 455 49.23 -13.85 -25.75
C PRO A 455 49.36 -13.82 -24.21
N PRO A 456 50.54 -13.43 -23.67
CA PRO A 456 50.75 -13.30 -22.22
C PRO A 456 49.99 -12.10 -21.64
N MET A 457 49.19 -12.32 -20.60
CA MET A 457 48.28 -11.32 -20.03
C MET A 457 48.32 -11.32 -18.51
N CYS A 458 48.14 -10.15 -17.89
CA CYS A 458 48.01 -10.00 -16.45
C CYS A 458 46.93 -8.98 -16.06
N ALA A 459 46.29 -9.21 -14.90
CA ALA A 459 45.34 -8.29 -14.31
C ALA A 459 45.58 -8.19 -12.78
N PHE A 460 45.50 -6.98 -12.24
CA PHE A 460 45.72 -6.72 -10.81
C PHE A 460 44.44 -6.12 -10.21
N LYS A 461 43.96 -6.71 -9.11
CA LYS A 461 42.97 -6.09 -8.23
C LYS A 461 43.71 -5.41 -7.08
N VAL A 462 43.58 -4.11 -6.94
CA VAL A 462 44.19 -3.30 -5.89
C VAL A 462 43.09 -2.69 -5.04
N ASP A 463 43.07 -3.00 -3.74
CA ASP A 463 42.18 -2.32 -2.77
C ASP A 463 42.94 -1.09 -2.24
N ILE A 464 42.47 0.10 -2.59
CA ILE A 464 43.07 1.36 -2.12
C ILE A 464 42.24 1.88 -0.95
N GLN A 465 42.90 2.19 0.17
CA GLN A 465 42.21 2.85 1.29
C GLN A 465 41.85 4.28 0.91
N LYS A 466 40.63 4.49 0.37
CA LYS A 466 40.08 5.76 -0.16
C LYS A 466 40.83 6.19 -1.43
N ALA A 467 40.16 6.33 -2.57
CA ALA A 467 40.84 6.64 -3.84
C ALA A 467 40.05 7.59 -4.73
N TYR A 468 40.78 8.40 -5.50
CA TYR A 468 40.38 9.03 -6.76
C TYR A 468 41.55 9.01 -7.75
N ASP A 469 41.23 9.12 -9.03
CA ASP A 469 42.03 8.72 -10.19
C ASP A 469 43.16 9.69 -10.57
N ASN A 470 44.36 9.16 -10.87
CA ASN A 470 45.22 9.70 -11.92
C ASN A 470 46.24 8.66 -12.41
N CYS A 471 46.55 8.59 -13.71
CA CYS A 471 47.62 7.71 -14.23
C CYS A 471 48.30 8.31 -15.48
N ARG A 472 49.57 8.74 -15.32
CA ARG A 472 50.57 9.04 -16.36
C ARG A 472 50.99 7.82 -17.21
N VAL A 473 50.45 6.64 -16.91
CA VAL A 473 50.74 5.35 -17.59
C VAL A 473 50.41 5.39 -19.10
N ARG A 474 49.53 6.30 -19.54
CA ARG A 474 49.10 6.41 -20.95
C ARG A 474 50.17 6.96 -21.88
N ASP A 475 51.12 7.72 -21.35
CA ASP A 475 52.08 8.51 -22.13
C ASP A 475 53.50 7.89 -22.12
N SER A 476 53.67 6.68 -21.56
CA SER A 476 54.93 5.95 -21.54
C SER A 476 55.04 4.98 -22.72
N ASP A 477 56.11 5.11 -23.52
CA ASP A 477 56.39 4.24 -24.67
C ASP A 477 56.68 2.77 -24.29
N GLU A 478 56.98 2.50 -23.01
CA GLU A 478 57.31 1.16 -22.49
C GLU A 478 56.08 0.33 -22.09
N PHE A 479 54.90 0.97 -21.96
CA PHE A 479 53.67 0.31 -21.52
C PHE A 479 52.92 -0.35 -22.68
N GLN A 480 52.66 -1.66 -22.56
CA GLN A 480 51.86 -2.39 -23.55
C GLN A 480 50.47 -2.76 -22.99
N TYR A 481 49.44 -2.35 -23.73
CA TYR A 481 48.05 -2.62 -23.39
C TYR A 481 47.73 -4.12 -23.41
N HIS A 482 46.74 -4.50 -22.60
CA HIS A 482 46.09 -5.79 -22.76
C HIS A 482 45.52 -5.92 -24.19
N HIS A 483 45.64 -7.09 -24.81
CA HIS A 483 45.34 -7.28 -26.25
C HIS A 483 43.91 -6.88 -26.70
N LEU A 484 42.92 -6.92 -25.79
CA LEU A 484 41.54 -6.46 -26.05
C LEU A 484 41.32 -4.98 -25.72
N CYS A 485 42.26 -4.35 -25.01
CA CYS A 485 42.15 -2.99 -24.51
C CYS A 485 42.87 -1.96 -25.39
N GLU A 486 43.72 -2.39 -26.33
CA GLU A 486 44.57 -1.51 -27.16
C GLU A 486 43.75 -0.52 -28.00
N GLN A 487 42.67 -0.97 -28.65
CA GLN A 487 41.79 -0.11 -29.46
C GLN A 487 41.02 0.93 -28.63
N GLN A 488 40.73 0.64 -27.36
CA GLN A 488 39.92 1.49 -26.47
C GLN A 488 40.76 2.19 -25.38
N ARG A 489 42.08 1.97 -25.37
CA ARG A 489 43.05 2.46 -24.38
C ARG A 489 42.60 2.26 -22.91
N ILE A 490 42.04 1.08 -22.61
CA ILE A 490 41.56 0.74 -21.26
C ILE A 490 42.72 0.20 -20.41
N ILE A 491 43.06 0.91 -19.34
CA ILE A 491 44.11 0.51 -18.38
C ILE A 491 43.49 0.07 -17.06
N ASN A 492 42.44 0.76 -16.62
CA ASN A 492 41.82 0.59 -15.31
C ASN A 492 40.29 0.51 -15.35
N LEU A 493 39.71 -0.28 -14.45
CA LEU A 493 38.28 -0.32 -14.13
C LEU A 493 38.10 -0.12 -12.62
N CYS A 494 37.28 0.85 -12.24
CA CYS A 494 37.07 1.21 -10.84
C CYS A 494 35.73 0.67 -10.31
N PHE A 495 35.80 -0.13 -9.24
CA PHE A 495 34.66 -0.64 -8.47
C PHE A 495 34.69 -0.03 -7.07
N ALA A 496 34.23 1.21 -6.92
CA ALA A 496 34.37 1.97 -5.67
C ALA A 496 35.84 2.03 -5.22
N ASN A 497 36.21 1.28 -4.17
CA ASN A 497 37.59 1.23 -3.64
C ASN A 497 38.46 0.13 -4.29
N ASP A 498 37.85 -0.79 -5.04
CA ASP A 498 38.55 -1.87 -5.75
C ASP A 498 38.95 -1.36 -7.16
N LEU A 499 40.25 -1.26 -7.42
CA LEU A 499 40.80 -0.88 -8.71
C LEU A 499 41.30 -2.12 -9.46
N PHE A 500 40.76 -2.38 -10.65
CA PHE A 500 41.28 -3.40 -11.56
C PHE A 500 42.18 -2.78 -12.61
N LEU A 501 43.43 -3.23 -12.70
CA LEU A 501 44.43 -2.78 -13.67
C LEU A 501 44.71 -3.91 -14.67
N PHE A 502 44.74 -3.61 -15.96
CA PHE A 502 44.97 -4.56 -17.04
C PHE A 502 46.22 -4.17 -17.84
N SER A 503 47.13 -5.12 -18.05
CA SER A 503 48.31 -4.92 -18.88
C SER A 503 48.80 -6.23 -19.52
N ARG A 504 49.73 -6.11 -20.47
CA ARG A 504 50.41 -7.28 -21.03
C ARG A 504 51.29 -7.93 -19.96
N GLY A 505 51.38 -9.26 -19.97
CA GLY A 505 52.13 -10.05 -18.97
C GLY A 505 53.65 -10.02 -19.15
N ASN A 506 54.26 -8.84 -19.24
CA ASN A 506 55.72 -8.63 -19.32
C ASN A 506 56.23 -7.76 -18.14
N PRO A 507 57.50 -7.92 -17.71
CA PRO A 507 58.05 -7.17 -16.58
C PRO A 507 58.02 -5.64 -16.76
N SER A 508 58.29 -5.12 -17.97
CA SER A 508 58.32 -3.68 -18.24
C SER A 508 56.98 -2.98 -18.02
N SER A 509 55.87 -3.53 -18.53
CA SER A 509 54.54 -2.92 -18.34
C SER A 509 54.07 -2.96 -16.88
N VAL A 510 54.53 -3.96 -16.12
CA VAL A 510 54.22 -4.08 -14.69
C VAL A 510 55.03 -3.09 -13.85
N ALA A 511 56.29 -2.85 -14.21
CA ALA A 511 57.14 -1.84 -13.56
C ALA A 511 56.52 -0.43 -13.68
N VAL A 512 56.06 -0.04 -14.86
CA VAL A 512 55.38 1.24 -15.10
C VAL A 512 54.11 1.41 -14.23
N ILE A 513 53.32 0.34 -14.06
CA ILE A 513 52.15 0.36 -13.17
C ILE A 513 52.57 0.55 -11.71
N ILE A 514 53.62 -0.14 -11.26
CA ILE A 514 54.11 -0.09 -9.88
C ILE A 514 54.68 1.30 -9.56
N ASP A 515 55.44 1.89 -10.49
CA ASP A 515 56.02 3.22 -10.28
C ASP A 515 54.94 4.30 -10.28
N GLY A 516 53.90 4.18 -11.12
CA GLY A 516 52.71 5.03 -11.02
C GLY A 516 51.97 4.90 -9.69
N LEU A 517 51.87 3.69 -9.10
CA LEU A 517 51.28 3.49 -7.78
C LEU A 517 52.15 4.05 -6.63
N LYS A 518 53.48 4.07 -6.79
CA LYS A 518 54.40 4.71 -5.82
C LYS A 518 54.30 6.23 -5.86
N GLU A 519 54.24 6.82 -7.06
CA GLU A 519 54.03 8.25 -7.25
C GLU A 519 52.67 8.68 -6.66
N PHE A 520 51.61 7.91 -6.94
CA PHE A 520 50.29 8.11 -6.35
C PHE A 520 50.32 8.13 -4.81
N LYS A 521 51.06 7.21 -4.19
CA LYS A 521 51.26 7.16 -2.74
C LYS A 521 51.99 8.41 -2.21
N GLN A 522 52.94 8.95 -2.96
CA GLN A 522 53.70 10.14 -2.57
C GLN A 522 52.87 11.42 -2.68
N VAL A 523 52.02 11.55 -3.70
CA VAL A 523 51.18 12.75 -3.93
C VAL A 523 50.00 12.81 -2.95
N LEU A 524 49.27 11.70 -2.78
CA LEU A 524 48.01 11.70 -2.02
C LEU A 524 48.14 11.12 -0.60
N GLY A 525 49.29 10.55 -0.24
CA GLY A 525 49.50 9.90 1.06
C GLY A 525 48.70 8.61 1.27
N LEU A 526 48.07 8.08 0.23
CA LEU A 526 47.19 6.90 0.30
C LEU A 526 47.97 5.61 0.03
N VAL A 527 47.72 4.57 0.84
CA VAL A 527 48.46 3.30 0.77
C VAL A 527 47.55 2.16 0.30
N PRO A 528 47.97 1.33 -0.68
CA PRO A 528 47.23 0.15 -1.09
C PRO A 528 47.22 -0.92 0.02
N SER A 529 46.07 -1.55 0.23
CA SER A 529 45.89 -2.65 1.17
C SER A 529 46.41 -3.96 0.56
N ILE A 530 47.67 -4.28 0.84
CA ILE A 530 48.36 -5.51 0.42
C ILE A 530 47.55 -6.79 0.74
N PRO A 531 46.99 -7.00 1.96
CA PRO A 531 46.29 -8.25 2.28
C PRO A 531 44.95 -8.44 1.56
N LYS A 532 44.43 -7.42 0.86
CA LYS A 532 43.14 -7.48 0.13
C LYS A 532 43.29 -7.39 -1.39
N SER A 533 44.48 -7.07 -1.87
CA SER A 533 44.78 -6.96 -3.29
C SER A 533 45.09 -8.37 -3.85
N THR A 534 44.79 -8.64 -5.13
CA THR A 534 44.92 -9.97 -5.77
C THR A 534 45.42 -9.87 -7.22
N ALA A 535 46.36 -10.72 -7.66
CA ALA A 535 46.85 -10.77 -9.05
C ALA A 535 46.35 -12.00 -9.84
N PHE A 536 46.07 -11.81 -11.14
CA PHE A 536 45.62 -12.84 -12.07
C PHE A 536 46.55 -12.91 -13.30
N PHE A 537 46.99 -14.11 -13.67
CA PHE A 537 47.92 -14.34 -14.80
C PHE A 537 47.39 -15.37 -15.80
N CYS A 538 47.61 -15.14 -17.10
CA CYS A 538 47.30 -16.08 -18.18
C CYS A 538 48.45 -16.14 -19.20
N ASN A 539 48.88 -17.34 -19.59
CA ASN A 539 49.96 -17.60 -20.56
C ASN A 539 51.31 -16.92 -20.24
N VAL A 540 51.57 -16.62 -18.97
CA VAL A 540 52.85 -16.12 -18.46
C VAL A 540 53.68 -17.29 -17.91
N SER A 541 54.98 -17.35 -18.20
CA SER A 541 55.88 -18.40 -17.71
C SER A 541 56.04 -18.34 -16.19
N ASN A 542 56.34 -19.48 -15.54
CA ASN A 542 56.47 -19.52 -14.07
C ASN A 542 57.63 -18.67 -13.53
N ALA A 543 58.70 -18.50 -14.30
CA ALA A 543 59.81 -17.59 -13.97
C ALA A 543 59.36 -16.12 -13.94
N ILE A 544 58.56 -15.68 -14.93
CA ILE A 544 58.03 -14.31 -15.01
C ILE A 544 56.95 -14.08 -13.93
N LYS A 545 56.11 -15.08 -13.64
CA LYS A 545 55.16 -15.02 -12.51
C LYS A 545 55.86 -14.82 -11.18
N ALA A 546 56.95 -15.55 -10.92
CA ALA A 546 57.74 -15.41 -9.71
C ALA A 546 58.40 -14.02 -9.61
N SER A 547 58.92 -13.49 -10.71
CA SER A 547 59.45 -12.12 -10.78
C SER A 547 58.40 -11.04 -10.46
N ILE A 548 57.18 -11.19 -11.01
CA ILE A 548 56.08 -10.25 -10.76
C ILE A 548 55.53 -10.38 -9.33
N LEU A 549 55.39 -11.59 -8.80
CA LEU A 549 54.89 -11.83 -7.44
C LEU A 549 55.90 -11.44 -6.35
N ASN A 550 57.21 -11.54 -6.62
CA ASN A 550 58.25 -10.98 -5.75
C ASN A 550 58.17 -9.45 -5.65
N SER A 551 57.58 -8.80 -6.65
CA SER A 551 57.36 -7.35 -6.67
C SER A 551 56.07 -6.93 -5.94
N MET A 552 55.10 -7.85 -5.73
CA MET A 552 53.85 -7.58 -5.00
C MET A 552 53.20 -8.88 -4.45
N PRO A 553 53.18 -9.13 -3.12
CA PRO A 553 52.68 -10.39 -2.54
C PRO A 553 51.17 -10.34 -2.26
N LEU A 554 50.36 -11.06 -3.04
CA LEU A 554 48.89 -10.99 -3.02
C LEU A 554 48.22 -12.38 -2.81
N LEU A 555 47.11 -12.43 -2.05
CA LEU A 555 46.43 -13.67 -1.60
C LEU A 555 45.21 -14.08 -2.47
N LYS A 556 44.69 -15.31 -2.29
CA LYS A 556 43.58 -15.94 -3.03
C LYS A 556 42.35 -16.12 -2.11
N GLY A 557 41.16 -15.60 -2.49
CA GLY A 557 39.98 -15.52 -1.61
C GLY A 557 38.87 -16.57 -1.83
N PHE A 558 38.07 -16.83 -0.78
CA PHE A 558 36.84 -17.67 -0.74
C PHE A 558 35.71 -16.96 0.06
N TYR A 559 34.43 -17.26 -0.22
CA TYR A 559 33.25 -16.63 0.42
C TYR A 559 32.39 -17.60 1.28
N LEU A 560 31.80 -17.06 2.36
CA LEU A 560 30.96 -17.70 3.39
C LEU A 560 29.48 -17.32 3.24
N VAL A 561 28.54 -18.26 3.43
CA VAL A 561 27.13 -18.00 3.83
C VAL A 561 26.61 -19.19 4.66
N ASN A 562 26.38 -19.01 5.97
CA ASN A 562 25.56 -19.90 6.82
C ASN A 562 25.38 -19.29 8.22
N ASP A 563 24.41 -18.40 8.46
CA ASP A 563 24.04 -18.07 9.86
C ASP A 563 22.66 -17.44 10.08
N TRP A 564 21.58 -18.07 9.60
CA TRP A 564 20.21 -17.61 9.89
C TRP A 564 19.44 -18.69 10.63
N ARG A 565 19.16 -18.49 11.93
CA ARG A 565 18.44 -19.45 12.80
C ARG A 565 16.92 -19.17 12.83
N ASN A 566 16.14 -20.02 12.15
CA ASN A 566 14.68 -19.88 11.91
C ASN A 566 13.75 -20.27 13.08
N LYS A 567 14.24 -20.28 14.33
CA LYS A 567 13.51 -20.93 15.44
C LYS A 567 12.32 -20.10 15.98
N PHE A 568 12.32 -18.78 15.78
CA PHE A 568 11.36 -17.86 16.41
C PHE A 568 10.53 -16.98 15.45
N LEU A 569 10.65 -17.19 14.13
CA LEU A 569 9.90 -16.43 13.11
C LEU A 569 8.57 -17.11 12.77
N SER A 570 7.50 -16.32 12.67
CA SER A 570 6.19 -16.71 12.11
C SER A 570 6.32 -17.08 10.61
N LEU A 571 5.33 -17.77 10.02
CA LEU A 571 5.34 -18.09 8.59
C LEU A 571 5.27 -16.82 7.73
N ALA A 572 4.42 -15.86 8.13
CA ALA A 572 4.31 -14.54 7.49
C ALA A 572 5.62 -13.76 7.57
N GLY A 573 6.30 -13.77 8.72
CA GLY A 573 7.61 -13.14 8.90
C GLY A 573 8.70 -13.78 8.02
N ARG A 574 8.69 -15.11 7.84
CA ARG A 574 9.62 -15.79 6.91
C ARG A 574 9.34 -15.43 5.46
N LEU A 575 8.08 -15.42 5.05
CA LEU A 575 7.67 -15.01 3.71
C LEU A 575 8.13 -13.58 3.42
N GLN A 576 7.92 -12.66 4.36
CA GLN A 576 8.33 -11.28 4.20
C GLN A 576 9.86 -11.12 4.11
N LEU A 577 10.62 -11.91 4.86
CA LEU A 577 12.09 -11.95 4.76
C LEU A 577 12.57 -12.54 3.43
N ILE A 578 11.87 -13.54 2.89
CA ILE A 578 12.16 -14.02 1.54
C ILE A 578 11.95 -12.89 0.54
N ARG A 579 10.77 -12.28 0.54
CA ARG A 579 10.40 -11.24 -0.44
C ARG A 579 11.25 -9.97 -0.36
N SER A 580 11.66 -9.57 0.84
CA SER A 580 12.44 -8.33 1.05
C SER A 580 13.94 -8.54 0.99
N ILE A 581 14.47 -9.65 1.53
CA ILE A 581 15.91 -9.85 1.71
C ILE A 581 16.43 -10.95 0.79
N LEU A 582 15.95 -12.18 0.89
CA LEU A 582 16.52 -13.30 0.11
C LEU A 582 16.25 -13.13 -1.39
N SER A 583 15.12 -12.55 -1.76
CA SER A 583 14.81 -12.18 -3.13
C SER A 583 15.75 -11.07 -3.62
N SER A 584 16.10 -10.09 -2.78
CA SER A 584 17.06 -9.04 -3.17
C SER A 584 18.52 -9.53 -3.30
N MET A 585 18.91 -10.55 -2.54
CA MET A 585 20.30 -11.04 -2.48
C MET A 585 20.77 -11.63 -3.81
N HIS A 586 19.92 -12.38 -4.49
CA HIS A 586 20.27 -12.99 -5.77
C HIS A 586 20.02 -12.06 -6.96
N ILE A 587 19.12 -11.07 -6.84
CA ILE A 587 18.82 -10.08 -7.90
C ILE A 587 20.08 -9.37 -8.39
N TYR A 588 21.02 -9.03 -7.51
CA TYR A 588 22.29 -8.43 -7.95
C TYR A 588 23.05 -9.37 -8.91
N TRP A 589 23.17 -10.65 -8.57
CA TRP A 589 23.89 -11.62 -9.39
C TRP A 589 23.12 -12.00 -10.67
N ALA A 590 21.79 -12.15 -10.58
CA ALA A 590 20.90 -12.38 -11.73
C ALA A 590 20.90 -11.18 -12.69
N SER A 591 21.03 -9.96 -12.15
CA SER A 591 21.16 -8.75 -12.97
C SER A 591 22.49 -8.67 -13.72
N VAL A 592 23.44 -9.58 -13.49
CA VAL A 592 24.77 -9.54 -14.12
C VAL A 592 25.01 -10.82 -14.93
N PHE A 593 24.57 -11.96 -14.41
CA PHE A 593 24.73 -13.27 -15.01
C PHE A 593 23.39 -13.96 -15.11
N ILE A 594 23.15 -14.60 -16.25
CA ILE A 594 22.11 -15.62 -16.31
C ILE A 594 22.56 -16.79 -15.44
N LEU A 595 21.86 -17.00 -14.33
CA LEU A 595 22.15 -18.04 -13.36
C LEU A 595 22.05 -19.41 -14.03
N SER A 596 22.80 -20.38 -13.52
CA SER A 596 22.65 -21.76 -14.01
C SER A 596 21.44 -22.38 -13.34
N ASN A 597 20.70 -23.25 -14.05
CA ASN A 597 19.52 -23.92 -13.50
C ASN A 597 19.83 -24.67 -12.20
N ARG A 598 21.07 -25.14 -12.01
CA ARG A 598 21.53 -25.76 -10.77
C ARG A 598 21.59 -24.75 -9.61
N ILE A 599 22.16 -23.58 -9.83
CA ILE A 599 22.24 -22.51 -8.82
C ILE A 599 20.84 -22.00 -8.49
N VAL A 600 19.99 -21.82 -9.51
CA VAL A 600 18.59 -21.43 -9.30
C VAL A 600 17.87 -22.46 -8.44
N HIS A 601 17.96 -23.74 -8.80
CA HIS A 601 17.36 -24.82 -8.02
C HIS A 601 17.91 -24.87 -6.58
N ASP A 602 19.21 -24.71 -6.36
CA ASP A 602 19.81 -24.72 -5.02
C ASP A 602 19.34 -23.52 -4.18
N LEU A 603 19.22 -22.33 -4.77
CA LEU A 603 18.72 -21.11 -4.10
C LEU A 603 17.22 -21.23 -3.78
N GLU A 604 16.41 -21.69 -4.74
CA GLU A 604 14.98 -21.93 -4.54
C GLU A 604 14.75 -23.03 -3.50
N GLN A 605 15.59 -24.06 -3.49
CA GLN A 605 15.59 -25.06 -2.44
C GLN A 605 15.86 -24.42 -1.08
N LEU A 606 16.89 -23.58 -0.93
CA LEU A 606 17.17 -22.86 0.33
C LEU A 606 16.01 -21.95 0.77
N MET A 607 15.39 -21.21 -0.15
CA MET A 607 14.22 -20.37 0.13
C MET A 607 13.01 -21.20 0.57
N ARG A 608 12.73 -22.32 -0.12
CA ARG A 608 11.69 -23.28 0.25
C ARG A 608 11.93 -23.87 1.63
N GLY A 609 13.17 -24.21 1.94
CA GLY A 609 13.58 -24.66 3.27
C GLY A 609 13.35 -23.60 4.33
N PHE A 610 13.72 -22.36 4.04
CA PHE A 610 13.56 -21.24 4.96
C PHE A 610 12.08 -20.96 5.27
N LEU A 611 11.21 -21.02 4.26
CA LEU A 611 9.77 -20.80 4.42
C LEU A 611 9.13 -21.89 5.30
N TRP A 612 9.37 -23.17 4.99
CA TRP A 612 8.63 -24.29 5.57
C TRP A 612 9.30 -24.97 6.78
N CYS A 613 10.63 -24.89 6.92
CA CYS A 613 11.36 -25.60 7.99
C CYS A 613 11.74 -24.69 9.16
N LYS A 614 11.34 -25.04 10.39
CA LYS A 614 11.91 -24.48 11.64
C LYS A 614 13.26 -25.17 11.95
N GLY A 615 14.34 -24.83 11.24
CA GLY A 615 15.69 -25.39 11.48
C GLY A 615 16.32 -26.06 10.25
N LYS A 616 17.17 -27.09 10.45
CA LYS A 616 17.82 -27.82 9.35
C LYS A 616 16.80 -28.43 8.39
N MET A 617 17.08 -28.34 7.09
CA MET A 617 16.29 -28.91 6.00
C MET A 617 16.03 -30.40 6.21
N LYS A 618 14.76 -30.80 6.27
CA LYS A 618 14.32 -32.20 6.23
C LYS A 618 13.41 -32.39 5.01
N LYS A 619 13.60 -33.47 4.24
CA LYS A 619 12.72 -33.83 3.11
C LYS A 619 11.27 -33.99 3.60
N GLY A 620 10.29 -33.57 2.79
CA GLY A 620 8.86 -33.77 3.05
C GLY A 620 8.12 -32.69 3.86
N LYS A 621 8.76 -31.57 4.22
CA LYS A 621 8.11 -30.49 5.00
C LYS A 621 7.48 -29.36 4.18
N ALA A 622 7.77 -29.26 2.89
CA ALA A 622 7.14 -28.25 2.03
C ALA A 622 5.73 -28.72 1.68
N LYS A 623 4.71 -27.99 2.15
CA LYS A 623 3.30 -28.35 1.97
C LYS A 623 2.72 -28.00 0.60
N VAL A 624 3.41 -27.13 -0.15
CA VAL A 624 2.96 -26.60 -1.45
C VAL A 624 4.11 -26.65 -2.46
N VAL A 625 3.77 -26.93 -3.72
CA VAL A 625 4.71 -26.91 -4.86
C VAL A 625 5.30 -25.51 -5.02
N TRP A 626 6.62 -25.42 -5.23
CA TRP A 626 7.33 -24.14 -5.25
C TRP A 626 6.87 -23.21 -6.38
N ASP A 627 6.51 -23.76 -7.55
CA ASP A 627 5.96 -22.99 -8.66
C ASP A 627 4.65 -22.28 -8.27
N SER A 628 3.73 -22.98 -7.57
CA SER A 628 2.50 -22.37 -7.05
C SER A 628 2.77 -21.29 -6.00
N VAL A 629 3.85 -21.44 -5.22
CA VAL A 629 4.31 -20.42 -4.26
C VAL A 629 4.92 -19.21 -4.99
N CYS A 630 5.43 -19.38 -6.21
CA CYS A 630 6.04 -18.31 -6.99
C CYS A 630 5.04 -17.57 -7.90
N MET A 631 3.75 -17.92 -7.85
CA MET A 631 2.72 -17.26 -8.63
C MET A 631 2.55 -15.78 -8.21
N PRO A 632 2.18 -14.89 -9.14
CA PRO A 632 1.79 -13.52 -8.82
C PRO A 632 0.68 -13.44 -7.77
N LYS A 633 0.64 -12.34 -7.02
CA LYS A 633 -0.39 -12.12 -5.99
C LYS A 633 -1.82 -12.15 -6.53
N HIS A 634 -2.03 -11.64 -7.73
CA HIS A 634 -3.35 -11.64 -8.36
C HIS A 634 -3.79 -13.04 -8.81
N GLU A 635 -2.85 -13.98 -8.95
CA GLU A 635 -3.10 -15.39 -9.27
C GLU A 635 -3.10 -16.26 -7.99
N GLY A 636 -3.22 -15.64 -6.81
CA GLY A 636 -3.31 -16.35 -5.53
C GLY A 636 -1.97 -16.74 -4.90
N GLY A 637 -0.83 -16.39 -5.51
CA GLY A 637 0.48 -16.66 -4.95
C GLY A 637 0.92 -15.65 -3.87
N PRO A 638 1.83 -16.03 -2.96
CA PRO A 638 2.29 -15.15 -1.87
C PRO A 638 3.20 -13.98 -2.34
N GLY A 639 3.45 -13.84 -3.64
CA GLY A 639 4.25 -12.76 -4.24
C GLY A 639 5.76 -12.96 -4.10
N ILE A 640 6.22 -14.22 -4.06
CA ILE A 640 7.62 -14.58 -4.32
C ILE A 640 7.75 -14.71 -5.83
N HIS A 641 8.75 -14.08 -6.44
CA HIS A 641 8.99 -14.24 -7.88
C HIS A 641 9.84 -15.49 -8.11
N LYS A 642 9.49 -16.28 -9.13
CA LYS A 642 10.33 -17.36 -9.62
C LYS A 642 11.66 -16.78 -10.09
N ILE A 643 12.77 -17.39 -9.68
CA ILE A 643 14.10 -16.81 -9.94
C ILE A 643 14.41 -16.84 -11.44
N ASP A 644 14.02 -17.90 -12.15
CA ASP A 644 14.21 -18.05 -13.59
C ASP A 644 13.52 -16.92 -14.39
N ASP A 645 12.26 -16.62 -14.08
CA ASP A 645 11.49 -15.58 -14.79
C ASP A 645 12.08 -14.19 -14.52
N PHE A 646 12.52 -13.96 -13.28
CA PHE A 646 13.12 -12.70 -12.87
C PHE A 646 14.50 -12.49 -13.48
N ASP A 647 15.28 -13.56 -13.66
CA ASP A 647 16.58 -13.54 -14.36
C ASP A 647 16.40 -13.12 -15.82
N VAL A 648 15.42 -13.69 -16.53
CA VAL A 648 15.06 -13.29 -17.91
C VAL A 648 14.61 -11.83 -17.98
N ALA A 649 13.76 -11.39 -17.04
CA ALA A 649 13.28 -10.01 -16.98
C ALA A 649 14.41 -9.01 -16.71
N LEU A 650 15.35 -9.33 -15.82
CA LEU A 650 16.52 -8.48 -15.56
C LEU A 650 17.45 -8.38 -16.77
N MET A 651 17.64 -9.48 -17.51
CA MET A 651 18.42 -9.49 -18.75
C MET A 651 17.81 -8.62 -19.86
N ALA A 652 16.48 -8.46 -19.89
CA ALA A 652 15.82 -7.55 -20.81
C ALA A 652 16.25 -6.09 -20.61
N THR A 653 16.57 -5.68 -19.38
CA THR A 653 17.07 -4.32 -19.10
C THR A 653 18.45 -4.04 -19.72
N HIS A 654 19.31 -5.07 -19.80
CA HIS A 654 20.59 -4.99 -20.51
C HIS A 654 20.41 -4.88 -22.02
N ILE A 655 19.48 -5.66 -22.58
CA ILE A 655 19.13 -5.59 -24.01
C ILE A 655 18.60 -4.20 -24.35
N TRP A 656 17.75 -3.61 -23.49
CA TRP A 656 17.29 -2.23 -23.65
C TRP A 656 18.43 -1.21 -23.61
N SER A 657 19.41 -1.36 -22.68
CA SER A 657 20.61 -0.52 -22.63
C SER A 657 21.46 -0.61 -23.90
N ILE A 658 21.59 -1.81 -24.47
CA ILE A 658 22.33 -2.04 -25.73
C ILE A 658 21.60 -1.41 -26.92
N LEU A 659 20.27 -1.50 -26.97
CA LEU A 659 19.45 -0.92 -28.04
C LEU A 659 19.43 0.61 -28.02
N THR A 660 19.49 1.22 -26.83
CA THR A 660 19.51 2.67 -26.65
C THR A 660 20.89 3.30 -26.90
N HIS A 661 21.98 2.56 -26.67
CA HIS A 661 23.36 3.05 -26.82
C HIS A 661 24.07 2.37 -28.00
N THR A 662 23.86 2.90 -29.21
CA THR A 662 24.30 2.34 -30.51
C THR A 662 25.81 2.15 -30.67
N TYR A 663 26.65 2.88 -29.91
CA TYR A 663 28.10 2.77 -29.99
C TYR A 663 28.63 1.41 -29.49
N LYS A 664 27.89 0.71 -28.63
CA LYS A 664 28.32 -0.56 -28.02
C LYS A 664 28.47 -1.71 -29.03
N LEU A 665 27.78 -1.64 -30.18
CA LEU A 665 27.79 -2.67 -31.22
C LEU A 665 28.51 -2.24 -32.52
N LYS A 666 29.36 -1.20 -32.47
CA LYS A 666 30.05 -0.67 -33.65
C LYS A 666 29.09 -0.40 -34.83
N GLY A 667 27.90 0.15 -34.54
CA GLY A 667 26.88 0.48 -35.55
C GLY A 667 26.08 -0.70 -36.12
N ARG A 668 26.27 -1.93 -35.60
CA ARG A 668 25.46 -3.09 -36.01
C ARG A 668 24.17 -3.20 -35.20
N SER A 669 23.09 -3.60 -35.87
CA SER A 669 21.82 -3.95 -35.23
C SER A 669 22.01 -5.12 -34.27
N PHE A 670 21.48 -4.99 -33.06
CA PHE A 670 21.48 -6.07 -32.07
C PHE A 670 20.76 -7.31 -32.59
N TRP A 671 19.75 -7.17 -33.44
CA TRP A 671 18.95 -8.27 -33.98
C TRP A 671 19.69 -9.12 -35.01
N ASP A 672 20.65 -8.51 -35.71
CA ASP A 672 21.39 -9.12 -36.81
C ASP A 672 22.78 -9.63 -36.39
N ALA A 673 23.16 -9.43 -35.12
CA ALA A 673 24.45 -9.89 -34.61
C ALA A 673 24.51 -11.43 -34.55
N PRO A 674 25.50 -12.09 -35.20
CA PRO A 674 25.55 -13.56 -35.32
C PRO A 674 25.99 -14.23 -34.01
N CYS A 675 25.34 -15.34 -33.67
CA CYS A 675 25.74 -16.18 -32.54
C CYS A 675 26.83 -17.17 -32.98
N ARG A 676 28.10 -16.74 -32.98
CA ARG A 676 29.24 -17.59 -33.34
C ARG A 676 29.66 -18.48 -32.14
N GLY A 677 30.33 -19.60 -32.41
CA GLY A 677 30.85 -20.50 -31.37
C GLY A 677 31.84 -19.82 -30.42
N ASP A 678 32.65 -18.91 -30.94
CA ASP A 678 33.61 -18.09 -30.18
C ASP A 678 32.97 -16.84 -29.58
N VAL A 679 31.88 -16.97 -28.83
CA VAL A 679 31.28 -15.86 -28.08
C VAL A 679 31.16 -16.21 -26.60
N THR A 680 31.25 -15.24 -25.69
CA THR A 680 31.13 -15.49 -24.24
C THR A 680 29.80 -16.15 -23.90
N SER A 681 29.79 -16.95 -22.84
CA SER A 681 28.58 -17.58 -22.33
C SER A 681 27.51 -16.53 -21.99
N GLY A 682 27.91 -15.38 -21.45
CA GLY A 682 27.03 -14.24 -21.18
C GLY A 682 26.37 -13.69 -22.44
N TRP A 683 27.16 -13.34 -23.46
CA TRP A 683 26.62 -12.81 -24.72
C TRP A 683 25.79 -13.85 -25.47
N ARG A 684 26.24 -15.11 -25.54
CA ARG A 684 25.50 -16.21 -26.17
C ARG A 684 24.10 -16.36 -25.58
N LYS A 685 23.99 -16.34 -24.25
CA LYS A 685 22.70 -16.42 -23.56
C LYS A 685 21.85 -15.16 -23.76
N LEU A 686 22.46 -13.98 -23.78
CA LEU A 686 21.76 -12.71 -24.09
C LEU A 686 21.17 -12.74 -25.52
N LEU A 687 21.86 -13.36 -26.49
CA LEU A 687 21.32 -13.58 -27.84
C LEU A 687 20.21 -14.63 -27.90
N GLN A 688 20.19 -15.62 -27.00
CA GLN A 688 19.15 -16.65 -26.94
C GLN A 688 17.78 -16.12 -26.50
N ILE A 689 17.75 -14.99 -25.76
CA ILE A 689 16.50 -14.38 -25.24
C ILE A 689 15.83 -13.44 -26.26
N ARG A 690 16.51 -13.12 -27.38
CA ARG A 690 15.98 -12.28 -28.48
C ARG A 690 14.53 -12.60 -28.92
N PRO A 691 14.16 -13.86 -29.22
CA PRO A 691 12.80 -14.17 -29.69
C PRO A 691 11.72 -13.85 -28.65
N THR A 692 12.03 -13.96 -27.37
CA THR A 692 11.09 -13.67 -26.27
C THR A 692 10.86 -12.17 -26.10
N ILE A 693 11.87 -11.34 -26.33
CA ILE A 693 11.80 -9.89 -26.11
C ILE A 693 11.32 -9.12 -27.35
N ARG A 694 11.64 -9.60 -28.56
CA ARG A 694 11.32 -8.92 -29.82
C ARG A 694 9.84 -8.49 -29.98
N PRO A 695 8.82 -9.25 -29.54
CA PRO A 695 7.42 -8.84 -29.63
C PRO A 695 7.07 -7.59 -28.82
N PHE A 696 7.86 -7.27 -27.78
CA PHE A 696 7.61 -6.18 -26.83
C PHE A 696 8.38 -4.90 -27.16
N ILE A 697 9.07 -4.84 -28.31
CA ILE A 697 9.87 -3.69 -28.72
C ILE A 697 9.28 -3.09 -29.99
N TRP A 698 8.89 -1.81 -29.89
CA TRP A 698 8.39 -1.02 -31.00
C TRP A 698 9.30 0.17 -31.26
N HIS A 699 9.50 0.50 -32.53
CA HIS A 699 10.25 1.67 -32.93
C HIS A 699 9.28 2.79 -33.34
N LYS A 700 9.35 3.95 -32.68
CA LYS A 700 8.63 5.14 -33.12
C LYS A 700 9.41 5.78 -34.28
N ILE A 701 8.91 5.60 -35.50
CA ILE A 701 9.49 6.22 -36.69
C ILE A 701 9.07 7.70 -36.69
N ASN A 702 10.04 8.60 -36.53
CA ASN A 702 9.78 10.04 -36.57
C ASN A 702 9.79 10.54 -38.03
N ASN A 703 10.75 11.36 -38.41
CA ASN A 703 10.83 12.07 -39.71
C ASN A 703 11.41 11.24 -40.88
N GLY A 704 11.64 9.93 -40.70
CA GLY A 704 12.05 9.00 -41.75
C GLY A 704 13.45 9.19 -42.37
N LYS A 705 14.14 10.30 -42.10
CA LYS A 705 15.46 10.63 -42.71
C LYS A 705 16.61 9.72 -42.27
N SER A 706 16.47 9.02 -41.13
CA SER A 706 17.51 8.17 -40.54
C SER A 706 17.17 6.67 -40.52
N THR A 707 16.16 6.22 -41.29
CA THR A 707 15.64 4.84 -41.18
C THR A 707 15.74 4.10 -42.51
N SER A 708 16.59 3.06 -42.59
CA SER A 708 16.68 2.17 -43.76
C SER A 708 15.72 0.98 -43.63
N ALA A 709 14.87 0.75 -44.63
CA ALA A 709 13.84 -0.30 -44.64
C ALA A 709 14.37 -1.76 -44.69
N GLN A 710 15.68 -1.98 -44.77
CA GLN A 710 16.29 -3.32 -44.83
C GLN A 710 16.16 -4.16 -43.53
N CYS A 711 15.72 -3.59 -42.41
CA CYS A 711 15.56 -4.33 -41.15
C CYS A 711 14.26 -5.16 -41.05
N ILE A 712 13.37 -5.11 -42.05
CA ILE A 712 12.09 -5.86 -42.05
C ILE A 712 12.16 -7.00 -43.07
N ASN A 713 12.89 -8.06 -42.73
CA ASN A 713 13.03 -9.23 -43.60
C ASN A 713 11.87 -10.23 -43.37
N LEU A 714 10.76 -10.04 -44.08
CA LEU A 714 9.70 -11.06 -44.22
C LEU A 714 10.16 -12.08 -45.26
N LYS A 715 10.62 -13.26 -44.82
CA LYS A 715 10.96 -14.36 -45.72
C LYS A 715 9.69 -14.95 -46.36
N LYS A 716 9.55 -14.74 -47.67
CA LYS A 716 8.74 -15.53 -48.61
C LYS A 716 8.97 -17.04 -48.41
N LYS A 717 7.90 -17.82 -48.26
CA LYS A 717 7.92 -19.26 -48.58
C LYS A 717 6.59 -19.68 -49.25
N GLU A 718 6.70 -19.83 -50.57
CA GLU A 718 6.05 -20.79 -51.46
C GLU A 718 4.51 -20.96 -51.47
N ARG A 719 3.91 -20.41 -52.55
CA ARG A 719 2.65 -20.85 -53.17
C ARG A 719 2.85 -22.18 -53.91
N LYS A 720 2.00 -23.19 -53.66
CA LYS A 720 1.57 -24.15 -54.69
C LYS A 720 0.07 -24.43 -54.61
N ARG A 721 -0.53 -24.31 -55.79
CA ARG A 721 -1.92 -24.43 -56.29
C ARG A 721 -2.87 -25.40 -55.58
N GLY A 722 -4.13 -24.97 -55.44
CA GLY A 722 -5.33 -25.80 -55.33
C GLY A 722 -6.61 -24.96 -55.25
N VAL A 723 -7.31 -24.83 -56.39
CA VAL A 723 -8.74 -24.50 -56.61
C VAL A 723 -9.30 -23.17 -56.05
N MET A 724 -9.74 -22.30 -56.97
CA MET A 724 -10.55 -21.10 -56.69
C MET A 724 -11.98 -21.52 -56.34
N GLU A 725 -12.33 -21.44 -55.07
CA GLU A 725 -13.70 -21.11 -54.64
C GLU A 725 -13.65 -19.73 -53.99
N ALA A 726 -14.65 -18.91 -54.27
CA ALA A 726 -14.77 -17.55 -53.75
C ALA A 726 -14.96 -17.58 -52.23
N ILE A 727 -13.89 -17.31 -51.47
CA ILE A 727 -13.96 -17.15 -50.02
C ILE A 727 -14.32 -15.68 -49.73
N VAL A 728 -15.55 -15.49 -49.28
CA VAL A 728 -16.00 -14.27 -48.60
C VAL A 728 -15.13 -14.07 -47.35
N VAL A 729 -14.43 -12.93 -47.26
CA VAL A 729 -13.59 -12.57 -46.11
C VAL A 729 -14.53 -12.13 -44.96
N PRO A 730 -14.51 -12.79 -43.79
CA PRO A 730 -15.27 -12.31 -42.63
C PRO A 730 -14.63 -11.03 -42.06
N PRO A 731 -15.44 -10.12 -41.46
CA PRO A 731 -14.94 -8.87 -40.90
C PRO A 731 -13.98 -9.13 -39.72
N GLY A 732 -12.97 -8.27 -39.56
CA GLY A 732 -11.89 -8.46 -38.59
C GLY A 732 -12.29 -8.24 -37.11
N PRO A 733 -11.64 -8.95 -36.15
CA PRO A 733 -12.06 -9.04 -34.73
C PRO A 733 -11.83 -7.80 -33.85
N GLY A 734 -11.38 -6.67 -34.43
CA GLY A 734 -11.01 -5.48 -33.66
C GLY A 734 -12.19 -4.65 -33.17
N LYS A 735 -13.32 -4.64 -33.90
CA LYS A 735 -14.51 -3.86 -33.52
C LYS A 735 -15.34 -4.57 -32.45
N ASP A 736 -15.43 -5.89 -32.51
CA ASP A 736 -16.20 -6.68 -31.54
C ASP A 736 -15.58 -6.69 -30.14
N GLN A 737 -14.24 -6.68 -30.04
CA GLN A 737 -13.55 -6.56 -28.76
C GLN A 737 -13.73 -5.18 -28.11
N GLN A 738 -13.76 -4.11 -28.91
CA GLN A 738 -14.06 -2.77 -28.41
C GLN A 738 -15.53 -2.65 -27.98
N ALA A 739 -16.47 -3.20 -28.75
CA ALA A 739 -17.87 -3.25 -28.37
C ALA A 739 -18.10 -4.07 -27.09
N ALA A 740 -17.41 -5.21 -26.95
CA ALA A 740 -17.43 -6.02 -25.72
C ALA A 740 -16.87 -5.25 -24.52
N GLY A 741 -15.76 -4.54 -24.70
CA GLY A 741 -15.17 -3.70 -23.65
C GLY A 741 -16.10 -2.57 -23.20
N VAL A 742 -16.80 -1.93 -24.13
CA VAL A 742 -17.79 -0.87 -23.83
C VAL A 742 -19.02 -1.46 -23.14
N GLY A 743 -19.51 -2.63 -23.58
CA GLY A 743 -20.64 -3.32 -22.96
C GLY A 743 -20.38 -3.69 -21.49
N ILE A 744 -19.24 -4.33 -21.23
CA ILE A 744 -18.83 -4.70 -19.85
C ILE A 744 -18.62 -3.44 -18.99
N LEU A 745 -18.02 -2.39 -19.54
CA LEU A 745 -17.84 -1.12 -18.82
C LEU A 745 -19.19 -0.52 -18.38
N LEU A 746 -20.16 -0.46 -19.30
CA LEU A 746 -21.49 0.07 -19.02
C LEU A 746 -22.22 -0.77 -17.96
N GLN A 747 -22.11 -2.10 -17.97
CA GLN A 747 -22.65 -2.98 -16.92
C GLN A 747 -22.06 -2.67 -15.53
N ILE A 748 -20.73 -2.54 -15.45
CA ILE A 748 -20.04 -2.19 -14.20
C ILE A 748 -20.47 -0.79 -13.72
N MET A 749 -20.61 0.18 -14.63
CA MET A 749 -21.05 1.52 -14.27
C MET A 749 -22.48 1.54 -13.71
N MET A 750 -23.41 0.78 -14.29
CA MET A 750 -24.77 0.66 -13.77
C MET A 750 -24.81 0.04 -12.38
N LEU A 751 -24.02 -1.00 -12.14
CA LEU A 751 -23.91 -1.66 -10.83
C LEU A 751 -23.37 -0.69 -9.77
N VAL A 752 -22.31 0.05 -10.07
CA VAL A 752 -21.74 1.05 -9.17
C VAL A 752 -22.75 2.17 -8.89
N LEU A 753 -23.47 2.64 -9.91
CA LEU A 753 -24.48 3.69 -9.75
C LEU A 753 -25.64 3.23 -8.86
N SER A 754 -26.09 1.98 -9.02
CA SER A 754 -27.13 1.38 -8.18
C SER A 754 -26.72 1.35 -6.70
N PHE A 755 -25.51 0.88 -6.35
CA PHE A 755 -25.05 0.88 -4.96
C PHE A 755 -24.88 2.29 -4.38
N ILE A 756 -24.40 3.25 -5.18
CA ILE A 756 -24.29 4.65 -4.74
C ILE A 756 -25.68 5.22 -4.47
N LEU A 757 -26.63 4.99 -5.38
CA LEU A 757 -28.01 5.48 -5.22
C LEU A 757 -28.69 4.83 -4.02
N GLY A 758 -28.52 3.51 -3.82
CA GLY A 758 -28.99 2.79 -2.63
C GLY A 758 -28.44 3.38 -1.34
N HIS A 759 -27.13 3.68 -1.29
CA HIS A 759 -26.51 4.34 -0.13
C HIS A 759 -27.05 5.76 0.11
N VAL A 760 -27.24 6.54 -0.96
CA VAL A 760 -27.81 7.90 -0.89
C VAL A 760 -29.26 7.85 -0.38
N LEU A 761 -30.09 6.95 -0.90
CA LEU A 761 -31.48 6.76 -0.48
C LEU A 761 -31.58 6.42 1.02
N ARG A 762 -30.73 5.51 1.51
CA ARG A 762 -30.65 5.18 2.95
C ARG A 762 -30.18 6.36 3.79
N ARG A 763 -29.18 7.12 3.32
CA ARG A 763 -28.65 8.30 4.03
C ARG A 763 -29.68 9.42 4.16
N HIS A 764 -30.49 9.62 3.11
CA HIS A 764 -31.53 10.65 3.08
C HIS A 764 -32.88 10.19 3.64
N ARG A 765 -32.98 8.96 4.16
CA ARG A 765 -34.21 8.38 4.75
C ARG A 765 -35.43 8.43 3.81
N PHE A 766 -35.21 8.16 2.52
CA PHE A 766 -36.30 8.11 1.55
C PHE A 766 -36.90 6.70 1.52
N TYR A 767 -37.92 6.44 2.35
CA TYR A 767 -38.51 5.11 2.54
C TYR A 767 -39.53 4.68 1.45
N TYR A 768 -39.90 5.59 0.54
CA TYR A 768 -40.90 5.29 -0.50
C TYR A 768 -40.35 4.49 -1.69
N LEU A 769 -39.02 4.40 -1.83
CA LEU A 769 -38.38 3.71 -2.96
C LEU A 769 -37.37 2.67 -2.45
N PRO A 770 -37.67 1.36 -2.53
CA PRO A 770 -36.72 0.29 -2.23
C PRO A 770 -35.49 0.32 -3.15
N GLU A 771 -34.37 -0.19 -2.67
CA GLU A 771 -33.11 -0.28 -3.44
C GLU A 771 -33.24 -1.11 -4.73
N ALA A 772 -34.02 -2.20 -4.67
CA ALA A 772 -34.36 -3.02 -5.83
C ALA A 772 -35.10 -2.21 -6.90
N SER A 773 -36.09 -1.41 -6.50
CA SER A 773 -36.87 -0.55 -7.40
C SER A 773 -36.00 0.56 -8.02
N ALA A 774 -35.07 1.12 -7.25
CA ALA A 774 -34.12 2.10 -7.75
C ALA A 774 -33.16 1.50 -8.81
N SER A 775 -32.72 0.26 -8.60
CA SER A 775 -31.87 -0.49 -9.54
C SER A 775 -32.60 -0.82 -10.85
N LEU A 776 -33.86 -1.23 -10.75
CA LEU A 776 -34.74 -1.46 -11.91
C LEU A 776 -34.96 -0.16 -12.71
N LEU A 777 -35.18 0.97 -12.04
CA LEU A 777 -35.37 2.27 -12.68
C LEU A 777 -34.11 2.74 -13.41
N ILE A 778 -32.91 2.51 -12.85
CA ILE A 778 -31.64 2.76 -13.53
C ILE A 778 -31.54 1.92 -14.81
N GLY A 779 -31.83 0.61 -14.72
CA GLY A 779 -31.85 -0.28 -15.88
C GLY A 779 -32.79 0.24 -16.98
N LEU A 780 -33.99 0.67 -16.61
CA LEU A 780 -34.99 1.21 -17.53
C LEU A 780 -34.56 2.53 -18.19
N ILE A 781 -33.96 3.45 -17.45
CA ILE A 781 -33.42 4.71 -17.99
C ILE A 781 -32.30 4.43 -19.00
N VAL A 782 -31.35 3.57 -18.63
CA VAL A 782 -30.21 3.24 -19.50
C VAL A 782 -30.67 2.48 -20.74
N GLY A 783 -31.60 1.54 -20.59
CA GLY A 783 -32.20 0.83 -21.71
C GLY A 783 -32.97 1.76 -22.66
N ALA A 784 -33.74 2.71 -22.11
CA ALA A 784 -34.45 3.72 -22.91
C ALA A 784 -33.47 4.64 -23.67
N LEU A 785 -32.41 5.11 -23.02
CA LEU A 785 -31.35 5.89 -23.66
C LEU A 785 -30.64 5.09 -24.76
N ALA A 786 -30.35 3.80 -24.53
CA ALA A 786 -29.73 2.92 -25.53
C ALA A 786 -30.66 2.64 -26.73
N ASN A 787 -31.98 2.60 -26.49
CA ASN A 787 -32.99 2.46 -27.54
C ASN A 787 -33.07 3.74 -28.40
N ILE A 788 -33.13 4.93 -27.77
CA ILE A 788 -33.17 6.24 -28.44
C ILE A 788 -31.87 6.53 -29.20
N SER A 789 -30.71 6.17 -28.63
CA SER A 789 -29.39 6.48 -29.20
C SER A 789 -29.07 5.68 -30.47
N ASN A 790 -29.93 4.74 -30.90
CA ASN A 790 -29.74 3.87 -32.06
C ASN A 790 -28.32 3.27 -32.13
N THR A 791 -27.75 2.96 -30.95
CA THR A 791 -26.39 2.46 -30.77
C THR A 791 -26.21 1.11 -31.47
N GLU A 792 -25.03 0.92 -32.07
CA GLU A 792 -24.67 -0.24 -32.92
C GLU A 792 -25.16 -1.59 -32.33
N THR A 793 -25.62 -2.47 -33.22
CA THR A 793 -26.15 -3.82 -32.93
C THR A 793 -25.24 -4.67 -32.04
N SER A 794 -23.94 -4.37 -32.00
CA SER A 794 -22.93 -5.04 -31.19
C SER A 794 -23.02 -4.73 -29.68
N ILE A 795 -23.40 -3.50 -29.29
CA ILE A 795 -23.61 -3.16 -27.87
C ILE A 795 -24.89 -3.83 -27.36
N ARG A 796 -25.96 -3.80 -28.16
CA ARG A 796 -27.25 -4.45 -27.82
C ARG A 796 -27.08 -5.95 -27.56
N ALA A 797 -26.28 -6.64 -28.36
CA ALA A 797 -26.02 -8.07 -28.19
C ALA A 797 -25.38 -8.44 -26.84
N TRP A 798 -24.53 -7.57 -26.27
CA TRP A 798 -23.91 -7.81 -24.96
C TRP A 798 -24.82 -7.52 -23.76
N PHE A 799 -25.94 -6.83 -24.00
CA PHE A 799 -26.94 -6.53 -22.99
C PHE A 799 -28.22 -7.36 -23.11
N ASN A 800 -28.39 -8.13 -24.19
CA ASN A 800 -29.53 -9.02 -24.36
C ASN A 800 -29.47 -10.19 -23.38
N PHE A 801 -30.65 -10.54 -22.81
CA PHE A 801 -30.84 -11.63 -21.85
C PHE A 801 -30.19 -12.94 -22.29
N HIS A 802 -29.16 -13.32 -21.53
CA HIS A 802 -28.53 -14.64 -21.62
C HIS A 802 -29.11 -15.54 -20.54
N GLU A 803 -30.10 -16.35 -20.91
CA GLU A 803 -30.74 -17.35 -20.04
C GLU A 803 -29.73 -18.23 -19.30
N GLU A 804 -28.69 -18.71 -20.00
CA GLU A 804 -27.62 -19.52 -19.41
C GLU A 804 -26.86 -18.79 -18.32
N PHE A 805 -26.58 -17.49 -18.50
CA PHE A 805 -25.90 -16.69 -17.50
C PHE A 805 -26.77 -16.49 -16.25
N PHE A 806 -28.07 -16.25 -16.45
CA PHE A 806 -29.03 -16.12 -15.37
C PHE A 806 -29.13 -17.39 -14.51
N PHE A 807 -29.39 -18.54 -15.14
CA PHE A 807 -29.61 -19.80 -14.43
C PHE A 807 -28.31 -20.41 -13.85
N LEU A 808 -27.16 -20.24 -14.49
CA LEU A 808 -25.90 -20.83 -14.02
C LEU A 808 -25.15 -19.96 -13.01
N PHE A 809 -25.25 -18.63 -13.09
CA PHE A 809 -24.41 -17.72 -12.29
C PHE A 809 -25.18 -16.79 -11.34
N LEU A 810 -26.33 -16.25 -11.74
CA LEU A 810 -27.06 -15.26 -10.94
C LEU A 810 -28.01 -15.90 -9.92
N LEU A 811 -28.78 -16.89 -10.34
CA LEU A 811 -29.80 -17.54 -9.50
C LEU A 811 -29.21 -18.36 -8.33
N PRO A 812 -28.17 -19.21 -8.51
CA PRO A 812 -27.73 -20.13 -7.46
C PRO A 812 -27.26 -19.45 -6.16
N PRO A 813 -26.47 -18.34 -6.18
CA PRO A 813 -26.10 -17.64 -4.96
C PRO A 813 -27.27 -17.06 -4.16
N ILE A 814 -28.31 -16.56 -4.84
CA ILE A 814 -29.49 -15.96 -4.22
C ILE A 814 -30.26 -17.02 -3.43
N ILE A 815 -30.55 -18.16 -4.08
CA ILE A 815 -31.29 -19.26 -3.46
C ILE A 815 -30.48 -19.92 -2.35
N PHE A 816 -29.17 -20.12 -2.55
CA PHE A 816 -28.31 -20.69 -1.53
C PHE A 816 -28.24 -19.81 -0.28
N GLN A 817 -27.99 -18.50 -0.43
CA GLN A 817 -27.93 -17.57 0.70
C GLN A 817 -29.26 -17.51 1.46
N SER A 818 -30.38 -17.60 0.74
CA SER A 818 -31.71 -17.65 1.34
C SER A 818 -31.94 -18.93 2.15
N GLY A 819 -31.60 -20.10 1.61
CA GLY A 819 -31.62 -21.37 2.36
C GLY A 819 -30.63 -21.40 3.53
N PHE A 820 -29.47 -20.76 3.37
CA PHE A 820 -28.43 -20.67 4.39
C PHE A 820 -28.77 -19.66 5.51
N SER A 821 -29.56 -18.62 5.24
CA SER A 821 -30.02 -17.65 6.24
C SER A 821 -31.28 -18.11 7.00
N LEU A 822 -32.05 -19.04 6.42
CA LEU A 822 -33.28 -19.56 7.02
C LEU A 822 -33.02 -20.34 8.32
N ALA A 823 -33.96 -20.23 9.27
CA ALA A 823 -33.98 -21.06 10.46
C ALA A 823 -34.78 -22.35 10.18
N PRO A 824 -34.21 -23.55 10.40
CA PRO A 824 -34.89 -24.79 10.04
C PRO A 824 -36.13 -25.06 10.90
N LYS A 825 -36.16 -24.59 12.16
CA LYS A 825 -37.29 -24.82 13.08
C LYS A 825 -38.61 -24.20 12.56
N PRO A 826 -38.71 -22.87 12.30
CA PRO A 826 -39.90 -22.25 11.69
C PRO A 826 -40.30 -22.82 10.32
N PHE A 827 -39.31 -23.21 9.50
CA PHE A 827 -39.57 -23.78 8.19
C PHE A 827 -40.23 -25.15 8.29
N PHE A 828 -39.66 -26.07 9.09
CA PHE A 828 -40.22 -27.41 9.25
C PHE A 828 -41.51 -27.45 10.08
N SER A 829 -41.72 -26.51 11.01
CA SER A 829 -43.00 -26.40 11.73
C SER A 829 -44.15 -26.00 10.79
N ASN A 830 -43.86 -25.21 9.76
CA ASN A 830 -44.84 -24.73 8.79
C ASN A 830 -44.77 -25.47 7.44
N PHE A 831 -43.97 -26.54 7.32
CA PHE A 831 -43.71 -27.23 6.06
C PHE A 831 -44.99 -27.75 5.39
N GLY A 832 -45.94 -28.26 6.19
CA GLY A 832 -47.24 -28.70 5.67
C GLY A 832 -48.03 -27.56 5.02
N ALA A 833 -48.04 -26.37 5.64
CA ALA A 833 -48.69 -25.20 5.08
C ALA A 833 -47.98 -24.72 3.81
N ILE A 834 -46.64 -24.67 3.83
CA ILE A 834 -45.80 -24.30 2.68
C ILE A 834 -46.07 -25.20 1.48
N VAL A 835 -46.07 -26.53 1.66
CA VAL A 835 -46.34 -27.49 0.57
C VAL A 835 -47.78 -27.36 0.08
N THR A 836 -48.74 -27.10 0.98
CA THR A 836 -50.14 -26.89 0.59
C THR A 836 -50.30 -25.63 -0.27
N PHE A 837 -49.71 -24.49 0.13
CA PHE A 837 -49.74 -23.27 -0.67
C PHE A 837 -48.97 -23.41 -1.97
N ALA A 838 -47.80 -24.05 -1.93
CA ALA A 838 -46.99 -24.26 -3.12
C ALA A 838 -47.69 -25.13 -4.17
N ILE A 839 -48.38 -26.22 -3.78
CA ILE A 839 -49.04 -27.13 -4.73
C ILE A 839 -50.45 -26.65 -5.08
N LEU A 840 -51.30 -26.44 -4.07
CA LEU A 840 -52.71 -26.11 -4.28
C LEU A 840 -52.87 -24.65 -4.69
N GLY A 841 -52.10 -23.75 -4.08
CA GLY A 841 -52.12 -22.31 -4.39
C GLY A 841 -51.67 -22.03 -5.82
N THR A 842 -50.54 -22.55 -6.27
CA THR A 842 -50.11 -22.37 -7.68
C THR A 842 -51.06 -23.00 -8.68
N PHE A 843 -51.64 -24.17 -8.35
CA PHE A 843 -52.58 -24.83 -9.24
C PHE A 843 -53.88 -24.02 -9.40
N ILE A 844 -54.43 -23.51 -8.29
CA ILE A 844 -55.61 -22.64 -8.30
C ILE A 844 -55.28 -21.34 -9.05
N ALA A 845 -54.15 -20.69 -8.71
CA ALA A 845 -53.72 -19.46 -9.35
C ALA A 845 -53.61 -19.66 -10.88
N ALA A 846 -52.92 -20.71 -11.34
CA ALA A 846 -52.74 -21.00 -12.76
C ALA A 846 -54.07 -21.21 -13.50
N ILE A 847 -55.04 -21.88 -12.88
CA ILE A 847 -56.38 -22.07 -13.45
C ILE A 847 -57.15 -20.76 -13.49
N VAL A 848 -57.19 -20.01 -12.38
CA VAL A 848 -57.95 -18.77 -12.26
C VAL A 848 -57.41 -17.74 -13.25
N THR A 849 -56.10 -17.50 -13.26
CA THR A 849 -55.47 -16.55 -14.19
C THR A 849 -55.65 -17.01 -15.64
N GLY A 850 -55.52 -18.30 -15.92
CA GLY A 850 -55.72 -18.85 -17.27
C GLY A 850 -57.15 -18.71 -17.77
N LEU A 851 -58.15 -18.94 -16.90
CA LEU A 851 -59.56 -18.75 -17.23
C LEU A 851 -59.93 -17.28 -17.41
N LEU A 852 -59.39 -16.38 -16.56
CA LEU A 852 -59.59 -14.94 -16.68
C LEU A 852 -59.03 -14.40 -17.98
N VAL A 853 -57.81 -14.80 -18.37
CA VAL A 853 -57.20 -14.41 -19.66
C VAL A 853 -58.00 -14.98 -20.84
N TYR A 854 -58.52 -16.21 -20.73
CA TYR A 854 -59.40 -16.79 -21.75
C TYR A 854 -60.73 -16.01 -21.89
N LEU A 855 -61.36 -15.62 -20.77
CA LEU A 855 -62.55 -14.78 -20.74
C LEU A 855 -62.28 -13.37 -21.29
N GLY A 856 -61.14 -12.77 -20.96
CA GLY A 856 -60.68 -11.49 -21.52
C GLY A 856 -60.51 -11.55 -23.05
N GLY A 857 -60.03 -12.68 -23.57
CA GLY A 857 -59.97 -12.96 -25.01
C GLY A 857 -61.34 -13.17 -25.67
N LEU A 858 -62.33 -13.71 -24.93
CA LEU A 858 -63.72 -13.87 -25.41
C LEU A 858 -64.49 -12.56 -25.46
N ILE A 859 -64.21 -11.63 -24.55
CA ILE A 859 -64.84 -10.29 -24.47
C ILE A 859 -64.15 -9.29 -25.43
N TYR A 860 -63.21 -9.73 -26.26
CA TYR A 860 -62.40 -8.90 -27.19
C TYR A 860 -61.55 -7.81 -26.50
N LEU A 861 -61.32 -7.92 -25.19
CA LEU A 861 -60.37 -7.09 -24.45
C LEU A 861 -58.91 -7.48 -24.75
N MET A 862 -58.68 -8.74 -25.12
CA MET A 862 -57.38 -9.33 -25.46
C MET A 862 -57.47 -10.13 -26.77
N TYR A 863 -56.33 -10.52 -27.35
CA TYR A 863 -56.32 -11.41 -28.51
C TYR A 863 -56.78 -12.82 -28.11
N LYS A 864 -57.53 -13.48 -29.01
CA LYS A 864 -58.13 -14.78 -28.74
C LYS A 864 -57.07 -15.88 -28.72
N LEU A 865 -56.75 -16.36 -27.53
CA LEU A 865 -55.89 -17.52 -27.30
C LEU A 865 -56.72 -18.78 -27.03
N PRO A 866 -56.26 -19.97 -27.47
CA PRO A 866 -56.86 -21.23 -27.07
C PRO A 866 -56.66 -21.47 -25.56
N LEU A 867 -57.64 -22.13 -24.92
CA LEU A 867 -57.67 -22.34 -23.46
C LEU A 867 -56.38 -22.94 -22.91
N VAL A 868 -55.76 -23.89 -23.62
CA VAL A 868 -54.49 -24.51 -23.21
C VAL A 868 -53.35 -23.50 -23.17
N GLU A 869 -53.28 -22.56 -24.12
CA GLU A 869 -52.26 -21.51 -24.12
C GLU A 869 -52.50 -20.48 -23.00
N CYS A 870 -53.76 -20.19 -22.67
CA CYS A 870 -54.09 -19.36 -21.50
C CYS A 870 -53.73 -20.05 -20.18
N LEU A 871 -53.94 -21.37 -20.07
CA LEU A 871 -53.55 -22.15 -18.89
C LEU A 871 -52.03 -22.30 -18.78
N MET A 872 -51.31 -22.43 -19.90
CA MET A 872 -49.84 -22.39 -19.93
C MET A 872 -49.32 -21.03 -19.46
N PHE A 873 -49.95 -19.94 -19.90
CA PHE A 873 -49.64 -18.58 -19.44
C PHE A 873 -49.91 -18.42 -17.94
N GLY A 874 -51.05 -18.92 -17.44
CA GLY A 874 -51.37 -18.92 -16.02
C GLY A 874 -50.39 -19.74 -15.18
N ALA A 875 -49.93 -20.89 -15.68
CA ALA A 875 -48.91 -21.70 -15.02
C ALA A 875 -47.53 -21.03 -15.00
N LEU A 876 -47.20 -20.21 -15.99
CA LEU A 876 -45.92 -19.49 -16.04
C LEU A 876 -45.89 -18.31 -15.07
N ILE A 877 -47.02 -17.61 -14.94
CA ILE A 877 -47.16 -16.41 -14.10
C ILE A 877 -47.44 -16.73 -12.62
N SER A 878 -47.89 -17.94 -12.30
CA SER A 878 -48.12 -18.35 -10.91
C SER A 878 -46.84 -18.52 -10.09
N ALA A 879 -45.67 -18.51 -10.74
CA ALA A 879 -44.37 -18.35 -10.09
C ALA A 879 -44.25 -16.93 -9.50
N THR A 880 -44.32 -16.82 -8.17
CA THR A 880 -44.18 -15.57 -7.43
C THR A 880 -42.74 -15.42 -6.93
N ASP A 881 -42.08 -14.32 -7.31
CA ASP A 881 -40.76 -13.97 -6.80
C ASP A 881 -40.89 -13.18 -5.49
N PRO A 882 -40.41 -13.71 -4.35
CA PRO A 882 -40.59 -13.08 -3.05
C PRO A 882 -39.44 -12.14 -2.72
N VAL A 883 -38.38 -12.06 -3.54
CA VAL A 883 -37.10 -11.43 -3.18
C VAL A 883 -37.28 -9.98 -2.72
N THR A 884 -38.10 -9.20 -3.44
CA THR A 884 -38.41 -7.81 -3.06
C THR A 884 -39.17 -7.71 -1.72
N VAL A 885 -40.19 -8.54 -1.52
CA VAL A 885 -41.01 -8.54 -0.29
C VAL A 885 -40.20 -9.03 0.91
N LEU A 886 -39.35 -10.04 0.71
CA LEU A 886 -38.48 -10.57 1.75
C LEU A 886 -37.40 -9.59 2.16
N SER A 887 -36.85 -8.81 1.22
CA SER A 887 -35.92 -7.73 1.54
C SER A 887 -36.55 -6.69 2.46
N ILE A 888 -37.82 -6.33 2.22
CA ILE A 888 -38.61 -5.41 3.06
C ILE A 888 -38.90 -6.04 4.43
N PHE A 889 -39.25 -7.31 4.49
CA PHE A 889 -39.49 -8.05 5.73
C PHE A 889 -38.24 -8.12 6.63
N GLN A 890 -37.06 -8.28 6.04
CA GLN A 890 -35.80 -8.22 6.77
C GLN A 890 -35.50 -6.82 7.31
N GLU A 891 -35.79 -5.75 6.56
CA GLU A 891 -35.63 -4.37 7.03
C GLU A 891 -36.63 -4.00 8.16
N LEU A 892 -37.87 -4.50 8.06
CA LEU A 892 -38.93 -4.23 9.04
C LEU A 892 -38.85 -5.12 10.30
N GLY A 893 -37.99 -6.15 10.30
CA GLY A 893 -37.84 -7.06 11.43
C GLY A 893 -39.07 -7.93 11.70
N THR A 894 -39.75 -8.40 10.64
CA THR A 894 -40.98 -9.21 10.75
C THR A 894 -40.77 -10.59 11.37
N ASP A 895 -41.85 -11.23 11.83
CA ASP A 895 -41.82 -12.60 12.40
C ASP A 895 -41.18 -13.61 11.43
N MET A 896 -40.24 -14.41 11.96
CA MET A 896 -39.50 -15.44 11.26
C MET A 896 -40.43 -16.55 10.72
N ASN A 897 -41.59 -16.77 11.34
CA ASN A 897 -42.59 -17.72 10.84
C ASN A 897 -43.22 -17.25 9.52
N LEU A 898 -43.60 -15.96 9.44
CA LEU A 898 -44.15 -15.37 8.22
C LEU A 898 -43.10 -15.34 7.11
N TYR A 899 -41.86 -14.96 7.45
CA TYR A 899 -40.73 -15.01 6.53
C TYR A 899 -40.53 -16.42 5.95
N ALA A 900 -40.50 -17.45 6.81
CA ALA A 900 -40.30 -18.83 6.38
C ALA A 900 -41.46 -19.39 5.54
N LEU A 901 -42.70 -18.95 5.82
CA LEU A 901 -43.89 -19.38 5.09
C LEU A 901 -43.95 -18.77 3.69
N VAL A 902 -43.81 -17.45 3.56
CA VAL A 902 -43.83 -16.74 2.28
C VAL A 902 -42.64 -17.16 1.40
N PHE A 903 -41.43 -17.24 1.98
CA PHE A 903 -40.27 -17.73 1.25
C PHE A 903 -40.42 -19.19 0.81
N GLY A 904 -40.92 -20.06 1.69
CA GLY A 904 -41.11 -21.47 1.38
C GLY A 904 -42.12 -21.71 0.26
N GLU A 905 -43.25 -20.99 0.30
CA GLU A 905 -44.24 -20.99 -0.79
C GLU A 905 -43.59 -20.57 -2.11
N SER A 906 -42.88 -19.44 -2.08
CA SER A 906 -42.33 -18.79 -3.26
C SER A 906 -41.05 -19.41 -3.86
N VAL A 907 -40.50 -20.47 -3.25
CA VAL A 907 -39.45 -21.27 -3.89
C VAL A 907 -40.00 -22.59 -4.43
N LEU A 908 -41.04 -23.13 -3.80
CA LEU A 908 -41.66 -24.39 -4.23
C LEU A 908 -42.69 -24.19 -5.34
N ASN A 909 -43.32 -23.03 -5.39
CA ASN A 909 -44.20 -22.60 -6.47
C ASN A 909 -43.50 -22.62 -7.84
N ASP A 910 -42.21 -22.26 -7.95
CA ASP A 910 -41.45 -22.20 -9.19
C ASP A 910 -41.28 -23.60 -9.80
N ALA A 911 -40.98 -24.58 -8.95
CA ALA A 911 -40.92 -25.99 -9.35
C ALA A 911 -42.30 -26.52 -9.78
N MET A 912 -43.36 -26.11 -9.10
CA MET A 912 -44.74 -26.43 -9.46
C MET A 912 -45.17 -25.78 -10.78
N ALA A 913 -44.85 -24.51 -11.00
CA ALA A 913 -45.14 -23.72 -12.19
C ALA A 913 -44.48 -24.33 -13.43
N ILE A 914 -43.20 -24.68 -13.37
CA ILE A 914 -42.48 -25.36 -14.46
C ILE A 914 -43.09 -26.74 -14.75
N SER A 915 -43.45 -27.50 -13.70
CA SER A 915 -44.09 -28.82 -13.86
C SER A 915 -45.46 -28.71 -14.53
N LEU A 916 -46.28 -27.74 -14.12
CA LEU A 916 -47.57 -27.44 -14.73
C LEU A 916 -47.41 -26.99 -16.18
N TYR A 917 -46.47 -26.08 -16.46
CA TYR A 917 -46.19 -25.59 -17.81
C TYR A 917 -45.77 -26.73 -18.76
N ARG A 918 -44.79 -27.56 -18.37
CA ARG A 918 -44.36 -28.72 -19.17
C ARG A 918 -45.50 -29.69 -19.42
N THR A 919 -46.36 -29.90 -18.42
CA THR A 919 -47.51 -30.80 -18.57
C THR A 919 -48.55 -30.24 -19.52
N MET A 920 -48.89 -28.96 -19.42
CA MET A 920 -49.83 -28.32 -20.35
C MET A 920 -49.26 -28.27 -21.78
N SER A 921 -47.94 -28.09 -21.92
CA SER A 921 -47.25 -28.21 -23.21
C SER A 921 -47.31 -29.64 -23.78
N LEU A 922 -47.23 -30.67 -22.93
CA LEU A 922 -47.39 -32.06 -23.34
C LEU A 922 -48.83 -32.37 -23.77
N VAL A 923 -49.83 -31.83 -23.05
CA VAL A 923 -51.26 -31.92 -23.41
C VAL A 923 -51.55 -31.22 -24.74
N LYS A 924 -50.85 -30.12 -25.06
CA LYS A 924 -50.92 -29.48 -26.38
C LYS A 924 -50.41 -30.40 -27.51
N SER A 925 -49.42 -31.25 -27.21
CA SER A 925 -48.77 -32.13 -28.19
C SER A 925 -49.41 -33.51 -28.36
N ASN A 926 -50.12 -34.03 -27.36
CA ASN A 926 -50.70 -35.37 -27.35
C ASN A 926 -52.18 -35.37 -26.95
N SER A 927 -53.05 -35.94 -27.80
CA SER A 927 -54.51 -36.04 -27.61
C SER A 927 -54.95 -37.09 -26.59
N SER A 928 -54.07 -37.57 -25.70
CA SER A 928 -54.40 -38.58 -24.69
C SER A 928 -54.57 -37.92 -23.33
N GLY A 929 -55.79 -38.01 -22.79
CA GLY A 929 -56.16 -37.50 -21.46
C GLY A 929 -55.48 -38.27 -20.32
N GLN A 930 -54.17 -38.08 -20.15
CA GLN A 930 -53.46 -38.58 -18.98
C GLN A 930 -53.69 -37.64 -17.78
N ASN A 931 -54.64 -38.09 -16.98
CA ASN A 931 -54.95 -37.81 -15.57
C ASN A 931 -54.09 -36.75 -14.86
N PHE A 932 -54.78 -35.74 -14.33
CA PHE A 932 -54.32 -34.80 -13.30
C PHE A 932 -53.47 -35.47 -12.19
N PHE A 933 -53.78 -36.72 -11.84
CA PHE A 933 -53.01 -37.53 -10.90
C PHE A 933 -51.52 -37.74 -11.31
N LEU A 934 -51.23 -37.93 -12.60
CA LEU A 934 -49.86 -38.09 -13.09
C LEU A 934 -49.02 -36.81 -12.90
N ILE A 935 -49.67 -35.64 -12.91
CA ILE A 935 -49.05 -34.33 -12.68
C ILE A 935 -48.53 -34.25 -11.24
N ILE A 936 -49.37 -34.63 -10.29
CA ILE A 936 -49.03 -34.65 -8.86
C ILE A 936 -47.91 -35.66 -8.61
N VAL A 937 -47.97 -36.84 -9.23
CA VAL A 937 -46.94 -37.88 -9.08
C VAL A 937 -45.59 -37.44 -9.65
N ARG A 938 -45.55 -36.88 -10.87
CA ARG A 938 -44.31 -36.37 -11.48
C ARG A 938 -43.71 -35.20 -10.72
N PHE A 939 -44.56 -34.32 -10.19
CA PHE A 939 -44.09 -33.26 -9.29
C PHE A 939 -43.47 -33.85 -8.03
N LEU A 940 -44.16 -34.78 -7.37
CA LEU A 940 -43.68 -35.41 -6.14
C LEU A 940 -42.35 -36.14 -6.37
N GLU A 941 -42.22 -36.85 -7.49
CA GLU A 941 -40.97 -37.50 -7.90
C GLU A 941 -39.83 -36.49 -8.09
N THR A 942 -40.08 -35.40 -8.84
CA THR A 942 -39.08 -34.35 -9.08
C THR A 942 -38.71 -33.63 -7.78
N PHE A 943 -39.68 -33.35 -6.92
CA PHE A 943 -39.49 -32.66 -5.65
C PHE A 943 -38.70 -33.52 -4.65
N VAL A 944 -39.13 -34.77 -4.41
CA VAL A 944 -38.45 -35.70 -3.50
C VAL A 944 -37.06 -36.04 -4.03
N GLY A 945 -36.91 -36.23 -5.35
CA GLY A 945 -35.62 -36.41 -6.01
C GLY A 945 -34.68 -35.23 -5.76
N SER A 946 -35.14 -34.00 -6.00
CA SER A 946 -34.34 -32.79 -5.81
C SER A 946 -33.96 -32.56 -4.35
N MET A 947 -34.90 -32.77 -3.42
CA MET A 947 -34.68 -32.67 -1.98
C MET A 947 -33.66 -33.70 -1.51
N SER A 948 -33.80 -34.96 -1.93
CA SER A 948 -32.87 -36.03 -1.54
C SER A 948 -31.45 -35.80 -2.08
N ALA A 949 -31.31 -35.32 -3.31
CA ALA A 949 -30.02 -34.90 -3.87
C ALA A 949 -29.40 -33.76 -3.06
N GLY A 950 -30.18 -32.71 -2.73
CA GLY A 950 -29.71 -31.56 -1.97
C GLY A 950 -29.26 -31.90 -0.55
N VAL A 951 -30.05 -32.71 0.15
CA VAL A 951 -29.74 -33.23 1.49
C VAL A 951 -28.53 -34.17 1.46
N GLY A 952 -28.43 -35.03 0.45
CA GLY A 952 -27.30 -35.94 0.25
C GLY A 952 -25.98 -35.19 0.05
N VAL A 953 -25.96 -34.18 -0.82
CA VAL A 953 -24.78 -33.31 -1.01
C VAL A 953 -24.46 -32.52 0.26
N GLY A 954 -25.49 -32.02 0.97
CA GLY A 954 -25.32 -31.36 2.25
C GLY A 954 -24.65 -32.25 3.31
N PHE A 955 -25.10 -33.49 3.49
CA PHE A 955 -24.49 -34.42 4.44
C PHE A 955 -23.10 -34.89 4.03
N THR A 956 -22.87 -35.16 2.74
CA THR A 956 -21.54 -35.52 2.25
C THR A 956 -20.54 -34.40 2.49
N SER A 957 -20.93 -33.13 2.29
CA SER A 957 -20.09 -31.99 2.65
C SER A 957 -19.81 -31.93 4.15
N ALA A 958 -20.82 -32.14 5.01
CA ALA A 958 -20.66 -32.11 6.46
C ALA A 958 -19.75 -33.25 6.98
N LEU A 959 -19.89 -34.46 6.43
CA LEU A 959 -19.02 -35.60 6.73
C LEU A 959 -17.59 -35.34 6.28
N LEU A 960 -17.42 -34.74 5.11
CA LEU A 960 -16.10 -34.38 4.59
C LEU A 960 -15.43 -33.36 5.50
N PHE A 961 -16.11 -32.28 5.89
CA PHE A 961 -15.54 -31.30 6.82
C PHE A 961 -15.23 -31.90 8.20
N LYS A 962 -16.07 -32.83 8.69
CA LYS A 962 -15.86 -33.48 10.00
C LYS A 962 -14.71 -34.48 10.02
N TYR A 963 -14.58 -35.33 8.99
CA TYR A 963 -13.64 -36.45 8.99
C TYR A 963 -12.35 -36.21 8.20
N ALA A 964 -12.32 -35.25 7.29
CA ALA A 964 -11.12 -34.97 6.50
C ALA A 964 -10.01 -34.26 7.31
N GLY A 965 -10.24 -33.93 8.59
CA GLY A 965 -9.24 -33.31 9.46
C GLY A 965 -8.76 -31.95 8.94
N LEU A 966 -9.63 -31.22 8.24
CA LEU A 966 -9.31 -29.95 7.58
C LEU A 966 -9.00 -28.81 8.56
N ASP A 967 -9.43 -28.95 9.82
CA ASP A 967 -9.12 -28.05 10.94
C ASP A 967 -7.63 -28.07 11.34
N ILE A 968 -6.89 -29.12 10.94
CA ILE A 968 -5.48 -29.29 11.29
C ILE A 968 -4.60 -28.71 10.17
N ASP A 969 -3.98 -27.57 10.47
CA ASP A 969 -2.93 -26.88 9.70
C ASP A 969 -3.34 -26.05 8.46
N ASN A 970 -3.69 -24.77 8.64
CA ASN A 970 -3.59 -23.72 7.60
C ASN A 970 -4.35 -23.98 6.26
N LEU A 971 -5.36 -24.86 6.25
CA LEU A 971 -6.15 -25.23 5.06
C LEU A 971 -7.44 -24.40 4.89
N GLN A 972 -7.55 -23.26 5.54
CA GLN A 972 -8.74 -22.38 5.54
C GLN A 972 -9.21 -22.01 4.12
N ASN A 973 -8.29 -21.76 3.19
CA ASN A 973 -8.64 -21.48 1.80
C ASN A 973 -9.29 -22.68 1.11
N LEU A 974 -8.83 -23.91 1.40
CA LEU A 974 -9.43 -25.12 0.85
C LEU A 974 -10.81 -25.36 1.45
N GLU A 975 -10.99 -25.11 2.76
CA GLU A 975 -12.30 -25.15 3.40
C GLU A 975 -13.28 -24.19 2.72
N CYS A 976 -12.88 -22.93 2.52
CA CYS A 976 -13.69 -21.91 1.88
C CYS A 976 -14.01 -22.27 0.41
N CYS A 977 -13.01 -22.71 -0.37
CA CYS A 977 -13.22 -23.11 -1.76
C CYS A 977 -14.16 -24.31 -1.87
N LEU A 978 -13.96 -25.35 -1.06
CA LEU A 978 -14.85 -26.52 -1.05
C LEU A 978 -16.27 -26.14 -0.63
N PHE A 979 -16.40 -25.29 0.39
CA PHE A 979 -17.71 -24.83 0.86
C PHE A 979 -18.44 -24.03 -0.22
N VAL A 980 -17.73 -23.25 -1.04
CA VAL A 980 -18.32 -22.54 -2.19
C VAL A 980 -18.69 -23.47 -3.34
N LEU A 981 -17.96 -24.57 -3.55
CA LEU A 981 -18.20 -25.50 -4.67
C LEU A 981 -19.36 -26.47 -4.43
N PHE A 982 -19.60 -26.91 -3.18
CA PHE A 982 -20.68 -27.88 -2.89
C PHE A 982 -22.10 -27.44 -3.29
N PRO A 983 -22.50 -26.17 -3.08
CA PRO A 983 -23.80 -25.67 -3.53
C PRO A 983 -23.98 -25.76 -5.06
N TYR A 984 -22.96 -25.34 -5.81
CA TYR A 984 -22.95 -25.44 -7.28
C TYR A 984 -22.92 -26.89 -7.75
N PHE A 985 -22.18 -27.75 -7.04
CA PHE A 985 -22.18 -29.19 -7.32
C PHE A 985 -23.57 -29.79 -7.15
N SER A 986 -24.30 -29.44 -6.09
CA SER A 986 -25.68 -29.92 -5.89
C SER A 986 -26.62 -29.44 -6.99
N TYR A 987 -26.52 -28.16 -7.36
CA TYR A 987 -27.33 -27.57 -8.42
C TYR A 987 -27.10 -28.29 -9.76
N MET A 988 -25.84 -28.42 -10.19
CA MET A 988 -25.50 -29.06 -11.47
C MET A 988 -25.79 -30.56 -11.46
N LEU A 989 -25.66 -31.24 -10.32
CA LEU A 989 -26.02 -32.64 -10.17
C LEU A 989 -27.53 -32.84 -10.37
N ALA A 990 -28.36 -31.98 -9.77
CA ALA A 990 -29.80 -32.06 -9.94
C ALA A 990 -30.23 -31.75 -11.38
N GLU A 991 -29.72 -30.68 -11.99
CA GLU A 991 -30.00 -30.37 -13.40
C GLU A 991 -29.53 -31.49 -14.34
N GLY A 992 -28.34 -32.06 -14.10
CA GLY A 992 -27.82 -33.18 -14.87
C GLY A 992 -28.64 -34.47 -14.74
N LEU A 993 -29.40 -34.63 -13.66
CA LEU A 993 -30.34 -35.74 -13.45
C LEU A 993 -31.77 -35.43 -13.94
N GLY A 994 -32.00 -34.26 -14.53
CA GLY A 994 -33.34 -33.81 -14.94
C GLY A 994 -34.26 -33.45 -13.76
N LEU A 995 -33.70 -33.25 -12.57
CA LEU A 995 -34.36 -32.78 -11.36
C LEU A 995 -34.26 -31.24 -11.26
N SER A 996 -34.90 -30.62 -10.27
CA SER A 996 -34.86 -29.17 -10.07
C SER A 996 -33.59 -28.75 -9.31
N GLY A 997 -32.69 -28.02 -9.98
CA GLY A 997 -31.49 -27.44 -9.37
C GLY A 997 -31.82 -26.46 -8.24
N ILE A 998 -32.90 -25.69 -8.38
CA ILE A 998 -33.37 -24.66 -7.44
C ILE A 998 -33.77 -25.30 -6.09
N VAL A 999 -34.56 -26.36 -6.14
CA VAL A 999 -34.99 -27.08 -4.93
C VAL A 999 -33.79 -27.77 -4.27
N SER A 1000 -32.90 -28.37 -5.07
CA SER A 1000 -31.71 -29.05 -4.54
C SER A 1000 -30.79 -28.09 -3.77
N ILE A 1001 -30.42 -26.95 -4.35
CA ILE A 1001 -29.49 -26.00 -3.73
C ILE A 1001 -30.06 -25.35 -2.45
N LEU A 1002 -31.39 -25.14 -2.39
CA LEU A 1002 -32.08 -24.66 -1.20
C LEU A 1002 -31.86 -25.60 0.00
N PHE A 1003 -32.16 -26.90 -0.19
CA PHE A 1003 -32.00 -27.89 0.87
C PHE A 1003 -30.53 -28.13 1.22
N THR A 1004 -29.62 -28.05 0.24
CA THR A 1004 -28.18 -28.04 0.50
C THR A 1004 -27.77 -26.88 1.41
N GLY A 1005 -28.28 -25.67 1.18
CA GLY A 1005 -28.04 -24.50 2.03
C GLY A 1005 -28.50 -24.70 3.47
N MET A 1006 -29.70 -25.24 3.68
CA MET A 1006 -30.23 -25.51 5.02
C MET A 1006 -29.39 -26.55 5.79
N VAL A 1007 -29.05 -27.66 5.13
CA VAL A 1007 -28.25 -28.75 5.74
C VAL A 1007 -26.82 -28.29 6.00
N MET A 1008 -26.20 -27.56 5.07
CA MET A 1008 -24.86 -27.03 5.22
C MET A 1008 -24.79 -26.00 6.36
N LYS A 1009 -25.80 -25.12 6.53
CA LYS A 1009 -25.86 -24.19 7.67
C LYS A 1009 -25.86 -24.91 9.01
N HIS A 1010 -26.59 -26.02 9.13
CA HIS A 1010 -26.74 -26.71 10.41
C HIS A 1010 -25.54 -27.61 10.72
N TYR A 1011 -25.09 -28.39 9.75
CA TYR A 1011 -24.09 -29.45 9.97
C TYR A 1011 -22.70 -29.14 9.43
N ALA A 1012 -22.59 -28.50 8.26
CA ALA A 1012 -21.27 -28.22 7.67
C ALA A 1012 -20.63 -26.96 8.25
N PHE A 1013 -21.43 -25.91 8.47
CA PHE A 1013 -20.98 -24.60 8.96
C PHE A 1013 -20.35 -24.72 10.35
N SER A 1014 -20.97 -25.44 11.28
CA SER A 1014 -20.44 -25.67 12.63
C SER A 1014 -19.12 -26.46 12.66
N ASN A 1015 -18.80 -27.19 11.59
CA ASN A 1015 -17.54 -27.94 11.45
C ASN A 1015 -16.43 -27.12 10.78
N LEU A 1016 -16.68 -25.87 10.39
CA LEU A 1016 -15.66 -24.98 9.80
C LEU A 1016 -14.83 -24.27 10.87
N SER A 1017 -13.60 -23.90 10.51
CA SER A 1017 -12.75 -23.04 11.33
C SER A 1017 -13.32 -21.61 11.48
N GLU A 1018 -12.97 -20.91 12.58
CA GLU A 1018 -13.54 -19.59 12.92
C GLU A 1018 -13.32 -18.49 11.85
N ASN A 1019 -12.20 -18.56 11.13
CA ASN A 1019 -11.92 -17.63 10.03
C ASN A 1019 -12.76 -17.98 8.78
N SER A 1020 -12.87 -19.27 8.45
CA SER A 1020 -13.68 -19.77 7.33
C SER A 1020 -15.16 -19.45 7.56
N LEU A 1021 -15.65 -19.59 8.80
CA LEU A 1021 -17.00 -19.21 9.22
C LEU A 1021 -17.32 -17.74 8.88
N LYS A 1022 -16.45 -16.82 9.30
CA LYS A 1022 -16.62 -15.37 9.05
C LYS A 1022 -16.55 -15.05 7.55
N PHE A 1023 -15.62 -15.68 6.82
CA PHE A 1023 -15.47 -15.48 5.39
C PHE A 1023 -16.69 -15.97 4.60
N VAL A 1024 -17.12 -17.22 4.82
CA VAL A 1024 -18.24 -17.85 4.11
C VAL A 1024 -19.53 -17.06 4.31
N ALA A 1025 -19.82 -16.64 5.56
CA ALA A 1025 -21.00 -15.85 5.86
C ALA A 1025 -21.00 -14.49 5.12
N ALA A 1026 -19.86 -13.80 5.09
CA ALA A 1026 -19.72 -12.52 4.38
C ALA A 1026 -19.74 -12.70 2.85
N PHE A 1027 -19.13 -13.77 2.34
CA PHE A 1027 -18.98 -14.04 0.91
C PHE A 1027 -20.33 -14.31 0.25
N PHE A 1028 -21.15 -15.21 0.80
CA PHE A 1028 -22.46 -15.52 0.20
C PHE A 1028 -23.46 -14.37 0.35
N HIS A 1029 -23.40 -13.61 1.45
CA HIS A 1029 -24.18 -12.38 1.58
C HIS A 1029 -23.79 -11.34 0.51
N LEU A 1030 -22.50 -11.17 0.23
CA LEU A 1030 -22.01 -10.24 -0.80
C LEU A 1030 -22.44 -10.68 -2.21
N ILE A 1031 -22.21 -11.94 -2.57
CA ILE A 1031 -22.53 -12.45 -3.92
C ILE A 1031 -24.04 -12.45 -4.16
N SER A 1032 -24.84 -12.84 -3.17
CA SER A 1032 -26.30 -12.76 -3.27
C SER A 1032 -26.77 -11.34 -3.55
N SER A 1033 -26.28 -10.35 -2.79
CA SER A 1033 -26.66 -8.94 -2.98
C SER A 1033 -26.22 -8.39 -4.35
N LEU A 1034 -25.03 -8.78 -4.82
CA LEU A 1034 -24.55 -8.41 -6.16
C LEU A 1034 -25.41 -9.04 -7.26
N ALA A 1035 -25.72 -10.33 -7.14
CA ALA A 1035 -26.54 -11.06 -8.10
C ALA A 1035 -27.96 -10.49 -8.18
N GLU A 1036 -28.58 -10.23 -7.03
CA GLU A 1036 -29.91 -9.64 -6.91
C GLU A 1036 -29.97 -8.24 -7.56
N THR A 1037 -29.00 -7.38 -7.26
CA THR A 1037 -28.89 -6.05 -7.90
C THR A 1037 -28.72 -6.16 -9.41
N PHE A 1038 -27.91 -7.12 -9.86
CA PHE A 1038 -27.69 -7.37 -11.28
C PHE A 1038 -28.97 -7.82 -11.98
N VAL A 1039 -29.75 -8.73 -11.39
CA VAL A 1039 -31.03 -9.20 -11.92
C VAL A 1039 -32.02 -8.03 -12.12
N PHE A 1040 -32.15 -7.12 -11.14
CA PHE A 1040 -33.06 -5.97 -11.27
C PHE A 1040 -32.64 -4.97 -12.35
N ILE A 1041 -31.33 -4.66 -12.45
CA ILE A 1041 -30.81 -3.81 -13.54
C ILE A 1041 -31.10 -4.45 -14.89
N TYR A 1042 -30.86 -5.76 -14.98
CA TYR A 1042 -31.04 -6.53 -16.19
C TYR A 1042 -32.50 -6.54 -16.66
N MET A 1043 -33.43 -6.79 -15.74
CA MET A 1043 -34.87 -6.77 -16.00
C MET A 1043 -35.34 -5.38 -16.45
N GLY A 1044 -34.87 -4.31 -15.78
CA GLY A 1044 -35.20 -2.95 -16.18
C GLY A 1044 -34.69 -2.58 -17.58
N PHE A 1045 -33.49 -3.04 -17.93
CA PHE A 1045 -32.90 -2.81 -19.25
C PHE A 1045 -33.66 -3.56 -20.36
N ASP A 1046 -33.99 -4.83 -20.13
CA ASP A 1046 -34.69 -5.70 -21.09
C ASP A 1046 -36.09 -5.15 -21.44
N ILE A 1047 -36.84 -4.72 -20.42
CA ILE A 1047 -38.14 -4.05 -20.57
C ILE A 1047 -38.08 -2.83 -21.52
N ALA A 1048 -36.98 -2.08 -21.51
CA ALA A 1048 -36.82 -0.87 -22.32
C ALA A 1048 -36.26 -1.13 -23.73
N MET A 1049 -35.64 -2.31 -23.96
CA MET A 1049 -35.03 -2.70 -25.23
C MET A 1049 -35.96 -3.49 -26.14
N GLU A 1050 -36.95 -4.22 -25.61
CA GLU A 1050 -37.93 -4.91 -26.44
C GLU A 1050 -38.71 -3.91 -27.31
N GLN A 1051 -38.59 -4.06 -28.64
CA GLN A 1051 -39.26 -3.21 -29.62
C GLN A 1051 -40.73 -3.58 -29.86
N HIS A 1052 -41.41 -4.19 -28.88
CA HIS A 1052 -42.78 -4.64 -29.07
C HIS A 1052 -43.81 -3.50 -28.90
N SER A 1053 -44.34 -3.12 -30.06
CA SER A 1053 -45.60 -2.43 -30.35
C SER A 1053 -46.53 -2.20 -29.14
N TRP A 1054 -46.88 -0.92 -28.94
CA TRP A 1054 -47.91 -0.40 -28.03
C TRP A 1054 -49.31 -1.05 -28.19
N SER A 1055 -49.49 -2.04 -29.08
CA SER A 1055 -50.70 -2.83 -29.30
C SER A 1055 -51.01 -3.87 -28.22
N HIS A 1056 -50.10 -4.18 -27.30
CA HIS A 1056 -50.27 -5.24 -26.29
C HIS A 1056 -50.56 -4.73 -24.87
N ILE A 1057 -50.75 -3.41 -24.68
CA ILE A 1057 -51.01 -2.80 -23.37
C ILE A 1057 -52.29 -3.37 -22.72
N GLY A 1058 -53.33 -3.64 -23.52
CA GLY A 1058 -54.56 -4.26 -23.02
C GLY A 1058 -54.33 -5.67 -22.46
N PHE A 1059 -53.43 -6.44 -23.07
CA PHE A 1059 -53.04 -7.76 -22.57
C PHE A 1059 -52.26 -7.63 -21.26
N ILE A 1060 -51.23 -6.79 -21.23
CA ILE A 1060 -50.40 -6.56 -20.04
C ILE A 1060 -51.24 -6.06 -18.86
N PHE A 1061 -52.06 -5.04 -19.07
CA PHE A 1061 -52.92 -4.46 -18.04
C PHE A 1061 -53.90 -5.49 -17.48
N PHE A 1062 -54.58 -6.24 -18.34
CA PHE A 1062 -55.56 -7.24 -17.90
C PHE A 1062 -54.90 -8.45 -17.22
N SER A 1063 -53.69 -8.85 -17.66
CA SER A 1063 -52.90 -9.86 -16.97
C SER A 1063 -52.47 -9.42 -15.57
N ILE A 1064 -52.06 -8.16 -15.38
CA ILE A 1064 -51.73 -7.60 -14.05
C ILE A 1064 -52.96 -7.57 -13.14
N VAL A 1065 -54.12 -7.16 -13.67
CA VAL A 1065 -55.38 -7.16 -12.91
C VAL A 1065 -55.77 -8.59 -12.53
N SER A 1066 -55.63 -9.55 -13.46
CA SER A 1066 -55.93 -10.96 -13.23
C SER A 1066 -55.00 -11.63 -12.21
N LEU A 1067 -53.80 -11.08 -12.01
CA LEU A 1067 -52.82 -11.50 -11.00
C LEU A 1067 -53.12 -10.95 -9.60
N SER A 1068 -53.83 -9.84 -9.53
CA SER A 1068 -54.14 -9.14 -8.27
C SER A 1068 -55.34 -9.73 -7.53
N TYR A 1069 -56.06 -10.65 -8.17
CA TYR A 1069 -57.23 -11.38 -7.68
C TYR A 1069 -56.92 -12.87 -7.60
#